data_AF-A0A9P9JSI4-F1
#
_entry.id   AF-A0A9P9JSI4-F1
#
_cell.length_a   1.000
_cell.length_b   1.000
_cell.length_c   1.000
_cell.angle_alpha   90.00
_cell.angle_beta   90.00
_cell.angle_gamma   90.00
#
_symmetry.space_group_name_H-M   'P 1'
#
loop_
_entity.id
_entity.type
_entity.pdbx_description
1 polymer ?
#
loop_
_entity_poly.entity_id
_entity_poly.type
_entity_poly.pdbx_seq_one_letter_code
_entity_poly.pdbx_strand_id
1 'polypeptide(L)'
;MPATIEVASDLNIPVTTINTINAGVFVAQALSGLIWLPVSTIIGRKSAYLAANAVLCVCAIGCATVPNLPGFAALWILGGNTGPFFLVAGQTILADIFDPTSRGTAVGFFLGSCVSFNSIAPLLGSIIATFTSWRVIYGVEAGMCLFGLILSLLFIPKASEVENPKLAETTRPRTAKEILRTFNPMHVFCQFKYPKVILANIACGLLGFNQYGLLSSIRRVINPRFNLTSPLASGLFYLAPGAGFLIGSTVGGKISDVVVKRYMRKHNGQRIPEDRLNSSLVSVLIILPLGTLLYGWSVYHRLGGMALPIVSAFIQGFGLMASFSGLNTYAAEVRPAHRTAVITGKYVIQYSFGAMSVGGVVPMIDGIGVGWAFTVIRKMYYASQHLLLLTTFFSFTLAQSGADPYAPVYTTCPSSLKVRKASDGLSDEESSWREQRAKRIIPNLEDYLKLANITGFNVSNYIDKLKSDDVPIVGLSVSGGGTQSGLGGLGVWQAFDARSDAARAARTGGLTQLLSYITGLSGGGAVTVSLLAANNFTTTDGVKKASNFSLDYSSGPDGNQTEFFTTIFENMGAKDESGFPVSVADTFGQFWGTWLPEDKVYSNYSDIASKNTAFTLGDAPMPIVCFAEVIPGKSPEIGKLMYPGFNKSERFNFTAYEVTPFEFGSWVGGRVQAFIQTKFLGTSMSAGKPQNKSECVEGFDKLTLMQGTTANAFTAWFIDSFYGIPVFAKRWLEKRQKVNPDINDIPIPEDQYDNPLVQLANMTAEYFDLTFNETLWATYPNPFEDYNEDMKGVSELLLVDGSLTLESNPLRPLIIPDRKLDLIIVYEASSDAPNSWVNGTNLINTALTASQGNIPFPKIPDVNTIVAQNLSFQPTFFGCNASSSTPLLLWLPNAPWTGYTNYSYTQTQFTSNQVDIALENAFQVATYGNGSVDENWPACLACAAIKGSLRRLDIEMPKQCEECFERHCWNGTTSDRKATEGDFNLTPRLDPELSFAKWNESDWEKEESSRSGSGTDDSAGVKVGNNLVGLVLSLVAMAYLL
;
A
#
# COMPACT_ATOMS: atom_id res chain seq x y z
N MET A 1 44.66 8.28 -22.58
CA MET A 1 44.92 8.55 -24.01
C MET A 1 46.09 7.69 -24.48
N PRO A 2 46.01 6.97 -25.62
CA PRO A 2 47.12 6.17 -26.13
C PRO A 2 48.28 7.04 -26.64
N ALA A 3 48.00 8.20 -27.25
CA ALA A 3 48.98 9.07 -27.89
C ALA A 3 49.56 10.18 -26.97
N THR A 4 49.59 9.96 -25.65
CA THR A 4 50.02 10.99 -24.68
C THR A 4 51.47 11.45 -24.91
N ILE A 5 52.37 10.55 -25.29
CA ILE A 5 53.79 10.86 -25.50
C ILE A 5 53.94 11.67 -26.79
N GLU A 6 53.19 11.28 -27.81
CA GLU A 6 53.19 11.84 -29.15
C GLU A 6 52.63 13.28 -29.12
N VAL A 7 51.57 13.55 -28.35
CA VAL A 7 51.01 14.91 -28.15
C VAL A 7 51.97 15.79 -27.34
N ALA A 8 52.55 15.24 -26.28
CA ALA A 8 53.51 15.96 -25.44
C ALA A 8 54.75 16.38 -26.25
N SER A 9 55.22 15.50 -27.14
CA SER A 9 56.33 15.78 -28.05
C SER A 9 55.97 16.82 -29.11
N ASP A 10 54.79 16.73 -29.73
CA ASP A 10 54.36 17.64 -30.80
C ASP A 10 54.09 19.07 -30.28
N LEU A 11 53.55 19.20 -29.07
CA LEU A 11 53.26 20.50 -28.42
C LEU A 11 54.41 21.01 -27.54
N ASN A 12 55.53 20.26 -27.45
CA ASN A 12 56.70 20.55 -26.62
C ASN A 12 56.37 20.84 -25.15
N ILE A 13 55.63 19.93 -24.51
CA ILE A 13 55.17 20.04 -23.12
C ILE A 13 55.45 18.78 -22.32
N PRO A 14 55.48 18.86 -20.98
CA PRO A 14 55.59 17.67 -20.13
C PRO A 14 54.40 16.70 -20.31
N VAL A 15 54.70 15.39 -20.30
CA VAL A 15 53.70 14.30 -20.33
C VAL A 15 52.70 14.41 -19.15
N THR A 16 53.16 14.93 -18.02
CA THR A 16 52.33 15.19 -16.83
C THR A 16 51.22 16.18 -17.11
N THR A 17 51.45 17.20 -17.95
CA THR A 17 50.43 18.19 -18.32
C THR A 17 49.26 17.55 -19.07
N ILE A 18 49.54 16.66 -20.02
CA ILE A 18 48.48 15.93 -20.75
C ILE A 18 47.74 14.95 -19.82
N ASN A 19 48.44 14.31 -18.87
CA ASN A 19 47.79 13.45 -17.88
C ASN A 19 46.83 14.23 -16.98
N THR A 20 47.19 15.45 -16.57
CA THR A 20 46.32 16.36 -15.81
C THR A 20 45.10 16.78 -16.63
N ILE A 21 45.28 17.14 -17.91
CA ILE A 21 44.15 17.45 -18.80
C ILE A 21 43.23 16.23 -18.96
N ASN A 22 43.80 15.04 -19.13
CA ASN A 22 43.05 13.79 -19.23
C ASN A 22 42.25 13.51 -17.93
N ALA A 23 42.80 13.80 -16.74
CA ALA A 23 42.04 13.74 -15.50
C ALA A 23 40.88 14.76 -15.48
N GLY A 24 41.11 15.98 -15.99
CA GLY A 24 40.07 17.00 -16.17
C GLY A 24 38.94 16.56 -17.10
N VAL A 25 39.24 15.80 -18.17
CA VAL A 25 38.23 15.19 -19.04
C VAL A 25 37.35 14.19 -18.27
N PHE A 26 37.92 13.39 -17.37
CA PHE A 26 37.16 12.47 -16.51
C PHE A 26 36.27 13.20 -15.48
N VAL A 27 36.72 14.36 -14.98
CA VAL A 27 35.87 15.23 -14.14
C VAL A 27 34.69 15.75 -14.95
N ALA A 28 34.91 16.21 -16.19
CA ALA A 28 33.82 16.62 -17.08
C ALA A 28 32.86 15.46 -17.38
N GLN A 29 33.38 14.25 -17.58
CA GLN A 29 32.57 13.03 -17.71
C GLN A 29 31.71 12.80 -16.45
N ALA A 30 32.25 12.97 -15.24
CA ALA A 30 31.47 12.82 -14.02
C ALA A 30 30.32 13.83 -13.92
N LEU A 31 30.48 15.04 -14.48
CA LEU A 31 29.45 16.09 -14.49
C LEU A 31 28.45 15.97 -15.65
N SER A 32 28.74 15.11 -16.64
CA SER A 32 27.95 14.94 -17.87
C SER A 32 26.45 14.78 -17.61
N GLY A 33 26.08 13.85 -16.73
CA GLY A 33 24.67 13.59 -16.44
C GLY A 33 23.96 14.74 -15.73
N LEU A 34 24.68 15.61 -15.00
CA LEU A 34 24.07 16.77 -14.33
C LEU A 34 23.70 17.90 -15.31
N ILE A 35 24.27 17.88 -16.52
CA ILE A 35 23.99 18.87 -17.57
C ILE A 35 22.99 18.30 -18.58
N TRP A 36 23.25 17.09 -19.08
CA TRP A 36 22.46 16.52 -20.17
C TRP A 36 21.13 15.91 -19.72
N LEU A 37 20.98 15.56 -18.43
CA LEU A 37 19.69 15.12 -17.90
C LEU A 37 18.66 16.27 -17.88
N PRO A 38 18.96 17.47 -17.32
CA PRO A 38 18.08 18.63 -17.46
C PRO A 38 17.78 19.00 -18.91
N VAL A 39 18.78 18.95 -19.79
CA VAL A 39 18.58 19.19 -21.23
C VAL A 39 17.62 18.15 -21.82
N SER A 40 17.76 16.88 -21.46
CA SER A 40 16.85 15.79 -21.87
C SER A 40 15.41 16.04 -21.45
N THR A 41 15.18 16.61 -20.27
CA THR A 41 13.83 16.97 -19.82
C THR A 41 13.26 18.21 -20.51
N ILE A 42 14.11 19.17 -20.93
CA ILE A 42 13.68 20.42 -21.59
C ILE A 42 13.35 20.18 -23.08
N ILE A 43 14.28 19.60 -23.83
CA ILE A 43 14.17 19.46 -25.30
C ILE A 43 13.76 18.04 -25.76
N GLY A 44 13.56 17.13 -24.81
CA GLY A 44 13.25 15.73 -25.05
C GLY A 44 14.50 14.85 -25.22
N ARG A 45 14.36 13.58 -24.82
CA ARG A 45 15.46 12.58 -24.77
C ARG A 45 16.18 12.38 -26.11
N LYS A 46 15.44 12.22 -27.21
CA LYS A 46 16.03 12.07 -28.56
C LYS A 46 16.83 13.31 -28.97
N SER A 47 16.26 14.50 -28.78
CA SER A 47 16.90 15.77 -29.13
C SER A 47 18.16 16.03 -28.31
N ALA A 48 18.12 15.74 -27.00
CA ALA A 48 19.29 15.85 -26.14
C ALA A 48 20.39 14.86 -26.51
N TYR A 49 20.04 13.62 -26.88
CA TYR A 49 21.01 12.64 -27.38
C TYR A 49 21.69 13.12 -28.67
N LEU A 50 20.91 13.65 -29.62
CA LEU A 50 21.44 14.21 -30.88
C LEU A 50 22.32 15.44 -30.63
N ALA A 51 21.88 16.35 -29.75
CA ALA A 51 22.63 17.54 -29.38
C ALA A 51 23.96 17.20 -28.70
N ALA A 52 23.97 16.24 -27.76
CA ALA A 52 25.19 15.76 -27.11
C ALA A 52 26.17 15.17 -28.13
N ASN A 53 25.67 14.38 -29.08
CA ASN A 53 26.51 13.79 -30.12
C ASN A 53 27.03 14.85 -31.11
N ALA A 54 26.23 15.85 -31.47
CA ALA A 54 26.67 16.98 -32.29
C ALA A 54 27.78 17.79 -31.59
N VAL A 55 27.64 18.06 -30.29
CA VAL A 55 28.68 18.71 -29.48
C VAL A 55 29.97 17.90 -29.50
N LEU A 56 29.88 16.58 -29.30
CA LEU A 56 31.04 15.69 -29.37
C LEU A 56 31.73 15.75 -30.74
N CYS A 57 30.95 15.70 -31.83
CA CYS A 57 31.47 15.78 -33.20
C CYS A 57 32.21 17.10 -33.47
N VAL A 58 31.62 18.23 -33.07
CA VAL A 58 32.25 19.56 -33.23
C VAL A 58 33.54 19.66 -32.41
N CYS A 59 33.52 19.17 -31.17
CA CYS A 59 34.70 19.15 -30.31
C CYS A 59 35.82 18.27 -30.91
N ALA A 60 35.49 17.11 -31.47
CA ALA A 60 36.46 16.23 -32.12
C ALA A 60 37.12 16.88 -33.35
N ILE A 61 36.33 17.55 -34.22
CA ILE A 61 36.85 18.33 -35.35
C ILE A 61 37.79 19.45 -34.85
N GLY A 62 37.37 20.14 -33.78
CA GLY A 62 38.18 21.18 -33.15
C GLY A 62 39.50 20.64 -32.59
N CYS A 63 39.47 19.50 -31.87
CA CYS A 63 40.66 18.86 -31.34
C CYS A 63 41.64 18.42 -32.44
N ALA A 64 41.15 18.00 -33.61
CA ALA A 64 42.00 17.66 -34.75
C ALA A 64 42.74 18.87 -35.33
N THR A 65 42.10 20.05 -35.33
CA THR A 65 42.56 21.24 -36.08
C THR A 65 43.24 22.30 -35.22
N VAL A 66 42.98 22.34 -33.91
CA VAL A 66 43.48 23.41 -33.03
C VAL A 66 45.00 23.35 -32.82
N PRO A 67 45.75 24.45 -33.02
CA PRO A 67 47.21 24.41 -33.00
C PRO A 67 47.82 24.58 -31.59
N ASN A 68 47.05 25.02 -30.60
CA ASN A 68 47.54 25.38 -29.27
C ASN A 68 46.96 24.49 -28.16
N LEU A 69 47.72 24.34 -27.07
CA LEU A 69 47.35 23.50 -25.93
C LEU A 69 46.08 23.97 -25.20
N PRO A 70 45.86 25.28 -24.92
CA PRO A 70 44.66 25.71 -24.21
C PRO A 70 43.37 25.43 -25.00
N GLY A 71 43.37 25.67 -26.31
CA GLY A 71 42.23 25.36 -27.17
C GLY A 71 41.99 23.86 -27.28
N PHE A 72 43.05 23.06 -27.40
CA PHE A 72 42.96 21.60 -27.35
C PHE A 72 42.35 21.10 -26.03
N ALA A 73 42.85 21.59 -24.89
CA ALA A 73 42.35 21.20 -23.58
C ALA A 73 40.87 21.57 -23.38
N ALA A 74 40.48 22.79 -23.78
CA ALA A 74 39.09 23.26 -23.67
C ALA A 74 38.12 22.39 -24.49
N LEU A 75 38.45 22.13 -25.76
CA LEU A 75 37.62 21.31 -26.64
C LEU A 75 37.56 19.85 -26.19
N TRP A 76 38.66 19.32 -25.66
CA TRP A 76 38.71 17.94 -25.19
C TRP A 76 37.89 17.74 -23.90
N ILE A 77 37.93 18.71 -22.98
CA ILE A 77 37.10 18.73 -21.76
C ILE A 77 35.62 18.89 -22.11
N LEU A 78 35.29 19.81 -23.05
CA LEU A 78 33.93 20.04 -23.50
C LEU A 78 33.33 18.80 -24.18
N GLY A 79 34.10 18.14 -25.06
CA GLY A 79 33.71 16.87 -25.67
C GLY A 79 33.51 15.77 -24.63
N GLY A 80 34.41 15.71 -23.63
CA GLY A 80 34.32 14.77 -22.50
C GLY A 80 33.00 14.84 -21.73
N ASN A 81 32.39 16.02 -21.64
CA ASN A 81 31.11 16.23 -20.94
C ASN A 81 29.90 15.51 -21.59
N THR A 82 30.05 14.90 -22.77
CA THR A 82 28.91 14.26 -23.48
C THR A 82 28.86 12.73 -23.29
N GLY A 83 30.01 12.08 -23.10
CA GLY A 83 30.13 10.62 -23.19
C GLY A 83 29.22 9.84 -22.22
N PRO A 84 29.27 10.10 -20.91
CA PRO A 84 28.50 9.33 -19.93
C PRO A 84 26.99 9.48 -20.05
N PHE A 85 26.51 10.60 -20.59
CA PHE A 85 25.09 10.77 -20.87
C PHE A 85 24.56 9.71 -21.84
N PHE A 86 25.34 9.27 -22.83
CA PHE A 86 24.92 8.18 -23.73
C PHE A 86 24.74 6.85 -22.98
N LEU A 87 25.54 6.61 -21.95
CA LEU A 87 25.42 5.42 -21.10
C LEU A 87 24.19 5.51 -20.19
N VAL A 88 23.91 6.70 -19.63
CA VAL A 88 22.70 6.96 -18.84
C VAL A 88 21.45 6.77 -19.70
N ALA A 89 21.36 7.51 -20.81
CA ALA A 89 20.20 7.49 -21.69
C ALA A 89 19.96 6.11 -22.30
N GLY A 90 21.02 5.42 -22.74
CA GLY A 90 20.93 4.07 -23.29
C GLY A 90 20.43 3.05 -22.26
N GLN A 91 20.88 3.13 -21.01
CA GLN A 91 20.39 2.25 -19.94
C GLN A 91 18.95 2.54 -19.55
N THR A 92 18.56 3.81 -19.50
CA THR A 92 17.16 4.18 -19.25
C THR A 92 16.26 3.61 -20.36
N ILE A 93 16.62 3.78 -21.64
CA ILE A 93 15.86 3.25 -22.77
C ILE A 93 15.72 1.72 -22.68
N LEU A 94 16.79 0.99 -22.33
CA LEU A 94 16.71 -0.46 -22.18
C LEU A 94 15.85 -0.88 -20.98
N ALA A 95 15.84 -0.10 -19.90
CA ALA A 95 14.99 -0.37 -18.75
C ALA A 95 13.51 -0.11 -19.03
N ASP A 96 13.22 0.77 -20.00
CA ASP A 96 11.87 1.07 -20.47
C ASP A 96 11.38 -0.02 -21.45
N ILE A 97 12.26 -0.62 -22.25
CA ILE A 97 11.92 -1.64 -23.26
C ILE A 97 11.87 -3.07 -22.68
N PHE A 98 12.79 -3.43 -21.78
CA PHE A 98 12.97 -4.82 -21.33
C PHE A 98 12.46 -5.05 -19.90
N ASP A 99 11.69 -6.12 -19.75
CA ASP A 99 11.23 -6.61 -18.46
C ASP A 99 12.39 -6.86 -17.49
N PRO A 100 12.20 -6.65 -16.18
CA PRO A 100 13.25 -6.88 -15.20
C PRO A 100 13.86 -8.29 -15.26
N THR A 101 13.12 -9.32 -15.64
CA THR A 101 13.65 -10.70 -15.69
C THR A 101 14.56 -11.00 -16.90
N SER A 102 14.60 -10.11 -17.90
CA SER A 102 15.42 -10.23 -19.12
C SER A 102 16.34 -9.03 -19.35
N ARG A 103 16.19 -7.98 -18.55
CA ARG A 103 16.92 -6.70 -18.64
C ARG A 103 18.43 -6.85 -18.49
N GLY A 104 18.90 -7.78 -17.65
CA GLY A 104 20.33 -7.98 -17.42
C GLY A 104 21.06 -8.39 -18.69
N THR A 105 20.46 -9.24 -19.51
CA THR A 105 21.02 -9.65 -20.81
C THR A 105 21.09 -8.47 -21.78
N ALA A 106 20.04 -7.66 -21.87
CA ALA A 106 20.01 -6.48 -22.73
C ALA A 106 21.05 -5.43 -22.32
N VAL A 107 21.10 -5.09 -21.02
CA VAL A 107 22.12 -4.20 -20.45
C VAL A 107 23.53 -4.78 -20.64
N GLY A 108 23.69 -6.10 -20.52
CA GLY A 108 24.95 -6.81 -20.75
C GLY A 108 25.47 -6.68 -22.18
N PHE A 109 24.61 -6.77 -23.20
CA PHE A 109 25.00 -6.52 -24.60
C PHE A 109 25.36 -5.05 -24.85
N PHE A 110 24.54 -4.13 -24.34
CA PHE A 110 24.78 -2.69 -24.46
C PHE A 110 26.12 -2.29 -23.85
N LEU A 111 26.35 -2.63 -22.58
CA LEU A 111 27.61 -2.35 -21.89
C LEU A 111 28.79 -3.10 -22.52
N GLY A 112 28.57 -4.33 -22.97
CA GLY A 112 29.59 -5.13 -23.64
C GLY A 112 30.09 -4.44 -24.90
N SER A 113 29.19 -3.83 -25.66
CA SER A 113 29.56 -3.02 -26.82
C SER A 113 30.25 -1.71 -26.42
N CYS A 114 29.61 -0.85 -25.61
CA CYS A 114 30.10 0.49 -25.31
C CYS A 114 31.41 0.50 -24.51
N VAL A 115 31.56 -0.43 -23.56
CA VAL A 115 32.69 -0.41 -22.61
C VAL A 115 33.90 -1.13 -23.18
N SER A 116 33.73 -2.15 -24.04
CA SER A 116 34.85 -2.80 -24.74
C SER A 116 35.61 -1.85 -25.66
N PHE A 117 34.92 -0.83 -26.20
CA PHE A 117 35.56 0.25 -26.95
C PHE A 117 36.54 1.08 -26.12
N ASN A 118 36.44 1.11 -24.78
CA ASN A 118 37.46 1.76 -23.93
C ASN A 118 38.83 1.07 -24.03
N SER A 119 38.88 -0.21 -24.44
CA SER A 119 40.11 -0.95 -24.70
C SER A 119 40.49 -0.91 -26.19
N ILE A 120 39.51 -1.01 -27.09
CA ILE A 120 39.75 -0.98 -28.55
C ILE A 120 40.21 0.41 -29.02
N ALA A 121 39.69 1.49 -28.43
CA ALA A 121 40.06 2.86 -28.83
C ALA A 121 41.56 3.17 -28.61
N PRO A 122 42.18 2.81 -27.47
CA PRO A 122 43.64 2.87 -27.32
C PRO A 122 44.43 2.10 -28.38
N LEU A 123 43.96 0.94 -28.83
CA LEU A 123 44.60 0.16 -29.90
C LEU A 123 44.51 0.91 -31.23
N LEU A 124 43.32 1.36 -31.63
CA LEU A 124 43.12 2.12 -32.87
C LEU A 124 43.95 3.41 -32.87
N GLY A 125 43.96 4.15 -31.76
CA GLY A 125 44.81 5.33 -31.60
C GLY A 125 46.30 5.01 -31.67
N SER A 126 46.72 3.84 -31.19
CA SER A 126 48.12 3.37 -31.30
C SER A 126 48.51 3.05 -32.73
N ILE A 127 47.61 2.42 -33.51
CA ILE A 127 47.81 2.15 -34.94
C ILE A 127 47.94 3.48 -35.70
N ILE A 128 46.97 4.37 -35.51
CA ILE A 128 46.94 5.68 -36.19
C ILE A 128 48.20 6.49 -35.86
N ALA A 129 48.58 6.58 -34.58
CA ALA A 129 49.78 7.31 -34.15
C ALA A 129 51.10 6.68 -34.64
N THR A 130 51.10 5.41 -35.04
CA THR A 130 52.30 4.75 -35.61
C THR A 130 52.54 5.17 -37.05
N PHE A 131 51.46 5.36 -37.83
CA PHE A 131 51.55 5.61 -39.27
C PHE A 131 51.24 7.07 -39.66
N THR A 132 50.61 7.84 -38.77
CA THR A 132 50.11 9.20 -39.03
C THR A 132 50.18 10.06 -37.76
N SER A 133 49.79 11.34 -37.86
CA SER A 133 49.75 12.27 -36.71
C SER A 133 48.66 11.89 -35.69
N TRP A 134 48.91 12.18 -34.40
CA TRP A 134 47.93 12.03 -33.32
C TRP A 134 46.64 12.83 -33.58
N ARG A 135 46.70 13.90 -34.38
CA ARG A 135 45.53 14.71 -34.79
C ARG A 135 44.52 13.91 -35.60
N VAL A 136 44.97 12.91 -36.35
CA VAL A 136 44.11 12.01 -37.16
C VAL A 136 43.21 11.16 -36.26
N ILE A 137 43.61 10.89 -35.01
CA ILE A 137 42.78 10.16 -34.04
C ILE A 137 41.46 10.90 -33.81
N TYR A 138 41.53 12.21 -33.61
CA TYR A 138 40.36 13.08 -33.43
C TYR A 138 39.57 13.28 -34.73
N GLY A 139 40.23 13.23 -35.89
CA GLY A 139 39.57 13.20 -37.20
C GLY A 139 38.75 11.93 -37.42
N VAL A 140 39.29 10.76 -37.02
CA VAL A 140 38.56 9.48 -37.06
C VAL A 140 37.41 9.49 -36.05
N GLU A 141 37.63 10.02 -34.84
CA GLU A 141 36.58 10.22 -33.84
C GLU A 141 35.44 11.10 -34.38
N ALA A 142 35.75 12.20 -35.07
CA ALA A 142 34.75 13.05 -35.71
C ALA A 142 33.93 12.29 -36.77
N GLY A 143 34.58 11.48 -37.60
CA GLY A 143 33.89 10.63 -38.58
C GLY A 143 32.97 9.59 -37.91
N MET A 144 33.43 8.97 -36.82
CA MET A 144 32.62 8.02 -36.04
C MET A 144 31.43 8.70 -35.35
N CYS A 145 31.62 9.91 -34.81
CA CYS A 145 30.53 10.69 -34.21
C CYS A 145 29.49 11.11 -35.24
N LEU A 146 29.91 11.53 -36.44
CA LEU A 146 29.01 11.86 -37.54
C LEU A 146 28.20 10.64 -37.99
N PHE A 147 28.85 9.48 -38.13
CA PHE A 147 28.15 8.23 -38.44
C PHE A 147 27.17 7.84 -37.32
N GLY A 148 27.61 7.94 -36.06
CA GLY A 148 26.76 7.71 -34.89
C GLY A 148 25.58 8.68 -34.82
N LEU A 149 25.74 9.93 -35.28
CA LEU A 149 24.68 10.93 -35.34
C LEU A 149 23.62 10.53 -36.37
N ILE A 150 24.05 10.06 -37.54
CA ILE A 150 23.15 9.53 -38.59
C ILE A 150 22.38 8.32 -38.04
N LEU A 151 23.05 7.35 -37.41
CA LEU A 151 22.38 6.19 -36.81
C LEU A 151 21.42 6.60 -35.69
N SER A 152 21.79 7.56 -34.86
CA SER A 152 20.96 8.07 -33.77
C SER A 152 19.70 8.76 -34.29
N LEU A 153 19.80 9.47 -35.43
CA LEU A 153 18.64 10.09 -36.08
C LEU A 153 17.63 9.04 -36.55
N LEU A 154 18.13 7.94 -37.13
CA LEU A 154 17.32 6.86 -37.73
C LEU A 154 16.72 5.92 -36.69
N PHE A 155 17.48 5.51 -35.68
CA PHE A 155 17.12 4.37 -34.83
C PHE A 155 16.76 4.71 -33.38
N ILE A 156 17.07 5.91 -32.87
CA ILE A 156 16.62 6.29 -31.51
C ILE A 156 15.14 6.67 -31.60
N PRO A 157 14.25 5.95 -30.89
CA PRO A 157 12.82 6.23 -30.93
C PRO A 157 12.50 7.55 -30.23
N LYS A 158 11.41 8.19 -30.62
CA LYS A 158 10.87 9.33 -29.87
C LYS A 158 10.27 8.82 -28.55
N ALA A 159 10.28 9.64 -27.50
CA ALA A 159 9.69 9.25 -26.21
C ALA A 159 8.21 8.84 -26.35
N SER A 160 7.47 9.51 -27.24
CA SER A 160 6.09 9.20 -27.62
C SER A 160 5.87 7.84 -28.30
N GLU A 161 6.94 7.11 -28.68
CA GLU A 161 6.87 5.83 -29.41
C GLU A 161 7.18 4.62 -28.49
N VAL A 162 7.66 4.84 -27.26
CA VAL A 162 8.08 3.78 -26.31
C VAL A 162 7.34 3.87 -24.98
N GLU A 163 6.80 5.04 -24.65
CA GLU A 163 6.08 5.33 -23.41
C GLU A 163 4.58 5.50 -23.70
N ASN A 164 3.73 5.22 -22.72
CA ASN A 164 2.31 5.60 -22.77
C ASN A 164 2.25 7.13 -23.06
N PRO A 165 1.64 7.59 -24.17
CA PRO A 165 1.78 8.97 -24.67
C PRO A 165 1.47 10.06 -23.64
N LYS A 166 0.57 9.74 -22.70
CA LYS A 166 0.11 10.59 -21.60
C LYS A 166 1.13 10.84 -20.48
N LEU A 167 2.32 10.23 -20.46
CA LEU A 167 3.36 10.53 -19.45
C LEU A 167 4.51 11.39 -20.02
N ALA A 168 4.59 11.55 -21.34
CA ALA A 168 5.72 12.19 -22.05
C ALA A 168 5.47 13.62 -22.54
N GLU A 169 4.22 14.07 -22.70
CA GLU A 169 3.84 15.43 -23.15
C GLU A 169 3.78 16.50 -22.05
N THR A 170 4.14 16.08 -20.85
CA THR A 170 3.51 16.48 -19.61
C THR A 170 4.46 17.38 -18.84
N THR A 171 5.69 16.91 -18.74
CA THR A 171 6.73 17.40 -17.84
C THR A 171 7.69 18.40 -18.49
N ARG A 172 7.40 18.94 -19.68
CA ARG A 172 8.29 19.91 -20.31
C ARG A 172 8.12 21.29 -19.66
N PRO A 173 9.19 21.85 -19.04
CA PRO A 173 9.09 23.15 -18.38
C PRO A 173 8.79 24.24 -19.41
N ARG A 174 7.71 25.00 -19.18
CA ARG A 174 7.23 26.07 -20.08
C ARG A 174 7.71 27.45 -19.62
N THR A 175 8.10 27.59 -18.35
CA THR A 175 8.54 28.86 -17.75
C THR A 175 10.05 28.90 -17.51
N ALA A 176 10.69 30.08 -17.65
CA ALA A 176 12.13 30.26 -17.37
C ALA A 176 12.55 29.83 -15.94
N LYS A 177 11.66 30.01 -14.95
CA LYS A 177 11.86 29.57 -13.57
C LYS A 177 11.83 28.05 -13.42
N GLU A 178 10.99 27.36 -14.19
CA GLU A 178 10.94 25.90 -14.22
C GLU A 178 12.20 25.34 -14.89
N ILE A 179 12.62 25.91 -16.01
CA ILE A 179 13.88 25.56 -16.68
C ILE A 179 15.06 25.68 -15.71
N LEU A 180 15.14 26.79 -14.94
CA LEU A 180 16.21 26.98 -13.95
C LEU A 180 16.15 25.95 -12.81
N ARG A 181 14.95 25.55 -12.38
CA ARG A 181 14.76 24.51 -11.35
C ARG A 181 15.19 23.13 -11.85
N THR A 182 15.00 22.82 -13.13
CA THR A 182 15.41 21.55 -13.74
C THR A 182 16.93 21.32 -13.65
N PHE A 183 17.73 22.39 -13.69
CA PHE A 183 19.19 22.30 -13.52
C PHE A 183 19.66 22.12 -12.07
N ASN A 184 18.75 22.05 -11.09
CA ASN A 184 19.13 21.78 -9.70
C ASN A 184 19.63 20.32 -9.55
N PRO A 185 20.91 20.07 -9.24
CA PRO A 185 21.45 18.72 -9.18
C PRO A 185 21.01 17.94 -7.93
N MET A 186 20.30 18.57 -6.99
CA MET A 186 19.84 17.92 -5.77
C MET A 186 18.93 16.72 -6.03
N HIS A 187 18.19 16.69 -7.13
CA HIS A 187 17.36 15.51 -7.47
C HIS A 187 18.19 14.22 -7.66
N VAL A 188 19.45 14.35 -8.13
CA VAL A 188 20.42 13.23 -8.23
C VAL A 188 21.02 12.94 -6.86
N PHE A 189 21.47 13.96 -6.14
CA PHE A 189 22.16 13.77 -4.85
C PHE A 189 21.24 13.31 -3.72
N CYS A 190 19.95 13.67 -3.73
CA CYS A 190 18.96 13.16 -2.78
C CYS A 190 18.81 11.64 -2.85
N GLN A 191 19.11 11.02 -4.00
CA GLN A 191 19.12 9.55 -4.12
C GLN A 191 20.19 8.90 -3.24
N PHE A 192 21.23 9.65 -2.84
CA PHE A 192 22.29 9.14 -1.96
C PHE A 192 21.86 9.05 -0.49
N LYS A 193 20.70 9.63 -0.11
CA LYS A 193 20.10 9.43 1.22
C LYS A 193 19.77 7.96 1.46
N TYR A 194 19.50 7.19 0.41
CA TYR A 194 19.20 5.76 0.50
C TYR A 194 20.50 4.94 0.59
N PRO A 195 20.75 4.24 1.71
CA PRO A 195 22.00 3.50 1.92
C PRO A 195 22.29 2.49 0.79
N LYS A 196 21.27 1.80 0.31
CA LYS A 196 21.39 0.79 -0.75
C LYS A 196 21.87 1.36 -2.09
N VAL A 197 21.48 2.59 -2.41
CA VAL A 197 21.87 3.28 -3.65
C VAL A 197 23.31 3.78 -3.54
N ILE A 198 23.67 4.47 -2.46
CA ILE A 198 25.01 5.03 -2.30
C ILE A 198 26.08 3.93 -2.19
N LEU A 199 25.79 2.83 -1.50
CA LEU A 199 26.69 1.68 -1.39
C LEU A 199 26.99 1.04 -2.75
N ALA A 200 25.95 0.83 -3.57
CA ALA A 200 26.11 0.30 -4.93
C ALA A 200 26.87 1.27 -5.86
N ASN A 201 26.64 2.57 -5.73
CA ASN A 201 27.34 3.59 -6.51
C ASN A 201 28.83 3.68 -6.14
N ILE A 202 29.17 3.62 -4.85
CA ILE A 202 30.56 3.56 -4.38
C ILE A 202 31.24 2.27 -4.87
N ALA A 203 30.54 1.13 -4.84
CA ALA A 203 31.05 -0.12 -5.40
C ALA A 203 31.37 0.02 -6.90
N CYS A 204 30.50 0.67 -7.69
CA CYS A 204 30.76 1.01 -9.08
C CYS A 204 31.97 1.95 -9.24
N GLY A 205 32.12 2.92 -8.35
CA GLY A 205 33.30 3.81 -8.26
C GLY A 205 34.61 3.04 -8.15
N LEU A 206 34.68 2.14 -7.17
CA LEU A 206 35.86 1.32 -6.92
C LEU A 206 36.20 0.39 -8.10
N LEU A 207 35.18 -0.18 -8.77
CA LEU A 207 35.37 -0.92 -10.02
C LEU A 207 35.85 -0.01 -11.16
N GLY A 208 35.32 1.22 -11.26
CA GLY A 208 35.78 2.22 -12.22
C GLY A 208 37.25 2.57 -12.02
N PHE A 209 37.70 2.67 -10.76
CA PHE A 209 39.10 2.87 -10.44
C PHE A 209 39.99 1.72 -10.99
N ASN A 210 39.55 0.46 -10.89
CA ASN A 210 40.26 -0.68 -11.50
C ASN A 210 40.31 -0.57 -13.02
N GLN A 211 39.15 -0.29 -13.63
CA GLN A 211 39.00 -0.24 -15.08
C GLN A 211 40.00 0.72 -15.69
N TYR A 212 39.98 1.96 -15.21
CA TYR A 212 40.83 3.01 -15.75
C TYR A 212 42.27 2.89 -15.28
N GLY A 213 42.52 2.23 -14.14
CA GLY A 213 43.87 1.95 -13.63
C GLY A 213 44.59 0.89 -14.48
N LEU A 214 43.87 -0.14 -14.91
CA LEU A 214 44.36 -1.12 -15.87
C LEU A 214 44.69 -0.44 -17.19
N LEU A 215 43.75 0.29 -17.79
CA LEU A 215 43.90 0.86 -19.14
C LEU A 215 44.92 2.00 -19.22
N SER A 216 45.00 2.85 -18.19
CA SER A 216 45.92 4.00 -18.18
C SER A 216 47.38 3.59 -17.98
N SER A 217 47.63 2.47 -17.30
CA SER A 217 48.97 2.05 -16.92
C SER A 217 49.66 1.13 -17.92
N ILE A 218 48.95 0.52 -18.88
CA ILE A 218 49.50 -0.50 -19.81
C ILE A 218 50.82 -0.04 -20.45
N ARG A 219 50.86 1.10 -21.15
CA ARG A 219 52.09 1.57 -21.82
C ARG A 219 53.24 1.84 -20.84
N ARG A 220 52.96 2.47 -19.71
CA ARG A 220 53.96 2.79 -18.68
C ARG A 220 54.54 1.53 -18.03
N VAL A 221 53.72 0.50 -17.92
CA VAL A 221 54.05 -0.75 -17.26
C VAL A 221 54.73 -1.72 -18.21
N ILE A 222 54.18 -1.95 -19.40
CA ILE A 222 54.61 -2.98 -20.35
C ILE A 222 55.83 -2.54 -21.17
N ASN A 223 55.87 -1.29 -21.67
CA ASN A 223 56.91 -0.86 -22.62
C ASN A 223 58.34 -0.99 -22.07
N PRO A 224 58.65 -0.51 -20.83
CA PRO A 224 60.00 -0.61 -20.28
C PRO A 224 60.40 -2.04 -19.90
N ARG A 225 59.43 -2.96 -19.77
CA ARG A 225 59.67 -4.33 -19.30
C ARG A 225 59.88 -5.32 -20.44
N PHE A 226 59.23 -5.05 -21.58
CA PHE A 226 59.30 -5.87 -22.78
C PHE A 226 60.04 -5.19 -23.94
N ASN A 227 60.71 -4.06 -23.68
CA ASN A 227 61.46 -3.27 -24.66
C ASN A 227 60.64 -2.91 -25.92
N LEU A 228 59.38 -2.52 -25.72
CA LEU A 228 58.49 -2.14 -26.82
C LEU A 228 58.74 -0.68 -27.21
N THR A 229 59.26 -0.45 -28.41
CA THR A 229 59.61 0.88 -28.94
C THR A 229 58.52 1.48 -29.84
N SER A 230 57.64 0.65 -30.40
CA SER A 230 56.56 1.09 -31.30
C SER A 230 55.22 1.26 -30.56
N PRO A 231 54.47 2.35 -30.80
CA PRO A 231 53.11 2.53 -30.28
C PRO A 231 52.18 1.35 -30.60
N LEU A 232 52.29 0.77 -31.80
CA LEU A 232 51.52 -0.40 -32.25
C LEU A 232 51.72 -1.63 -31.35
N ALA A 233 52.99 -1.94 -31.02
CA ALA A 233 53.32 -3.13 -30.23
C ALA A 233 52.72 -3.04 -28.82
N SER A 234 52.72 -1.85 -28.22
CA SER A 234 52.06 -1.59 -26.94
C SER A 234 50.53 -1.60 -27.04
N GLY A 235 49.99 -1.15 -28.19
CA GLY A 235 48.56 -1.10 -28.46
C GLY A 235 47.89 -2.49 -28.46
N LEU A 236 48.61 -3.53 -28.90
CA LEU A 236 48.09 -4.91 -28.94
C LEU A 236 47.72 -5.47 -27.55
N PHE A 237 48.35 -4.98 -26.48
CA PHE A 237 48.04 -5.41 -25.11
C PHE A 237 46.63 -4.99 -24.64
N TYR A 238 45.97 -4.06 -25.34
CA TYR A 238 44.60 -3.68 -25.05
C TYR A 238 43.55 -4.69 -25.57
N LEU A 239 43.93 -5.61 -26.48
CA LEU A 239 43.01 -6.62 -27.01
C LEU A 239 42.52 -7.58 -25.93
N ALA A 240 43.42 -8.05 -25.07
CA ALA A 240 43.08 -9.00 -24.01
C ALA A 240 42.05 -8.45 -23.00
N PRO A 241 42.25 -7.28 -22.37
CA PRO A 241 41.23 -6.70 -21.51
C PRO A 241 39.96 -6.32 -22.29
N GLY A 242 40.05 -5.91 -23.56
CA GLY A 242 38.89 -5.64 -24.42
C GLY A 242 38.02 -6.88 -24.68
N ALA A 243 38.64 -8.02 -25.01
CA ALA A 243 37.94 -9.29 -25.16
C ALA A 243 37.33 -9.76 -23.83
N GLY A 244 38.06 -9.57 -22.73
CA GLY A 244 37.55 -9.80 -21.38
C GLY A 244 36.31 -8.95 -21.08
N PHE A 245 36.33 -7.66 -21.43
CA PHE A 245 35.19 -6.77 -21.22
C PHE A 245 33.93 -7.22 -21.98
N LEU A 246 34.08 -7.58 -23.26
CA LEU A 246 32.96 -7.99 -24.11
C LEU A 246 32.32 -9.29 -23.61
N ILE A 247 33.14 -10.31 -23.35
CA ILE A 247 32.66 -11.62 -22.90
C ILE A 247 32.13 -11.51 -21.46
N GLY A 248 32.83 -10.78 -20.59
CA GLY A 248 32.41 -10.57 -19.20
C GLY A 248 31.05 -9.89 -19.10
N SER A 249 30.79 -8.86 -19.92
CA SER A 249 29.51 -8.14 -19.90
C SER A 249 28.34 -9.00 -20.39
N THR A 250 28.54 -9.71 -21.50
CA THR A 250 27.49 -10.56 -22.09
C THR A 250 27.17 -11.77 -21.22
N VAL A 251 28.19 -12.43 -20.66
CA VAL A 251 28.01 -13.54 -19.71
C VAL A 251 27.43 -13.04 -18.38
N GLY A 252 27.95 -11.93 -17.85
CA GLY A 252 27.48 -11.33 -16.61
C GLY A 252 26.00 -10.93 -16.66
N GLY A 253 25.55 -10.33 -17.76
CA GLY A 253 24.15 -10.00 -17.99
C GLY A 253 23.23 -11.22 -17.96
N LYS A 254 23.62 -12.30 -18.67
CA LYS A 254 22.86 -13.57 -18.66
C LYS A 254 22.80 -14.21 -17.28
N ILE A 255 23.93 -14.26 -16.56
CA ILE A 255 23.98 -14.79 -15.20
C ILE A 255 23.09 -13.95 -14.27
N SER A 256 23.06 -12.64 -14.46
CA SER A 256 22.18 -11.73 -13.71
C SER A 256 20.71 -12.12 -13.81
N ASP A 257 20.22 -12.38 -15.01
CA ASP A 257 18.82 -12.78 -15.23
C ASP A 257 18.51 -14.17 -14.67
N VAL A 258 19.45 -15.12 -14.81
CA VAL A 258 19.32 -16.47 -14.23
C VAL A 258 19.23 -16.41 -12.70
N VAL A 259 20.04 -15.57 -12.06
CA VAL A 259 20.05 -15.40 -10.61
C VAL A 259 18.75 -14.75 -10.14
N VAL A 260 18.27 -13.70 -10.80
CA VAL A 260 16.97 -13.09 -10.46
C VAL A 260 15.83 -14.10 -10.56
N LYS A 261 15.74 -14.85 -11.67
CA LYS A 261 14.72 -15.91 -11.82
C LYS A 261 14.82 -16.99 -10.76
N ARG A 262 16.05 -17.35 -10.34
CA ARG A 262 16.28 -18.35 -9.29
C ARG A 262 15.84 -17.84 -7.91
N TYR A 263 16.15 -16.60 -7.56
CA TYR A 263 15.81 -16.03 -6.26
C TYR A 263 14.33 -15.66 -6.18
N MET A 264 13.69 -15.21 -7.27
CA MET A 264 12.23 -15.07 -7.35
C MET A 264 11.51 -16.39 -7.07
N ARG A 265 12.00 -17.52 -7.60
CA ARG A 265 11.46 -18.85 -7.26
C ARG A 265 11.68 -19.23 -5.80
N LYS A 266 12.74 -18.73 -5.17
CA LYS A 266 13.06 -18.98 -3.75
C LYS A 266 12.21 -18.11 -2.81
N HIS A 267 11.76 -16.96 -3.29
CA HIS A 267 10.92 -16.00 -2.57
C HIS A 267 9.45 -16.06 -3.02
N ASN A 268 8.96 -17.25 -3.40
CA ASN A 268 7.56 -17.49 -3.78
C ASN A 268 6.99 -16.50 -4.82
N GLY A 269 7.80 -16.13 -5.82
CA GLY A 269 7.41 -15.18 -6.88
C GLY A 269 7.75 -13.72 -6.59
N GLN A 270 8.06 -13.36 -5.34
CA GLN A 270 8.40 -11.98 -4.98
C GLN A 270 9.74 -11.56 -5.58
N ARG A 271 9.76 -10.37 -6.20
CA ARG A 271 10.94 -9.80 -6.83
C ARG A 271 11.62 -8.78 -5.91
N ILE A 272 12.80 -9.14 -5.41
CA ILE A 272 13.65 -8.25 -4.61
C ILE A 272 14.81 -7.77 -5.51
N PRO A 273 14.93 -6.46 -5.83
CA PRO A 273 15.98 -5.93 -6.71
C PRO A 273 17.40 -6.31 -6.27
N GLU A 274 17.65 -6.43 -4.97
CA GLU A 274 18.94 -6.74 -4.36
C GLU A 274 19.42 -8.17 -4.64
N ASP A 275 18.50 -9.11 -4.89
CA ASP A 275 18.86 -10.49 -5.24
C ASP A 275 19.73 -10.55 -6.49
N ARG A 276 19.58 -9.57 -7.38
CA ARG A 276 20.39 -9.44 -8.58
C ARG A 276 21.88 -9.27 -8.26
N LEU A 277 22.23 -8.58 -7.17
CA LEU A 277 23.63 -8.33 -6.80
C LEU A 277 24.39 -9.64 -6.52
N ASN A 278 23.68 -10.71 -6.16
CA ASN A 278 24.27 -12.04 -5.99
C ASN A 278 24.90 -12.57 -7.29
N SER A 279 24.47 -12.11 -8.47
CA SER A 279 25.06 -12.52 -9.75
C SER A 279 26.50 -12.07 -9.94
N SER A 280 26.87 -10.96 -9.31
CA SER A 280 28.20 -10.36 -9.44
C SER A 280 29.20 -10.93 -8.42
N LEU A 281 28.75 -11.66 -7.38
CA LEU A 281 29.61 -12.08 -6.27
C LEU A 281 30.79 -12.94 -6.71
N VAL A 282 30.58 -13.95 -7.55
CA VAL A 282 31.67 -14.84 -8.01
C VAL A 282 32.73 -14.06 -8.79
N SER A 283 32.30 -13.17 -9.67
CA SER A 283 33.18 -12.35 -10.50
C SER A 283 33.98 -11.36 -9.65
N VAL A 284 33.34 -10.72 -8.67
CA VAL A 284 33.99 -9.77 -7.76
C VAL A 284 34.91 -10.48 -6.76
N LEU A 285 34.53 -11.64 -6.21
CA LEU A 285 35.26 -12.34 -5.14
C LEU A 285 36.46 -13.15 -5.63
N ILE A 286 36.33 -13.77 -6.79
CA ILE A 286 37.30 -14.79 -7.24
C ILE A 286 37.99 -14.31 -8.51
N ILE A 287 37.22 -14.01 -9.55
CA ILE A 287 37.78 -13.84 -10.90
C ILE A 287 38.57 -12.53 -11.01
N LEU A 288 37.98 -11.41 -10.58
CA LEU A 288 38.61 -10.09 -10.65
C LEU A 288 39.88 -9.98 -9.78
N PRO A 289 39.89 -10.41 -8.49
CA PRO A 289 41.09 -10.35 -7.65
C PRO A 289 42.20 -11.25 -8.17
N LEU A 290 41.86 -12.45 -8.67
CA LEU A 290 42.83 -13.36 -9.27
C LEU A 290 43.49 -12.73 -10.49
N GLY A 291 42.71 -12.20 -11.43
CA GLY A 291 43.25 -11.52 -12.61
C GLY A 291 44.13 -10.32 -12.26
N THR A 292 43.68 -9.47 -11.31
CA THR A 292 44.42 -8.27 -10.88
C THR A 292 45.77 -8.62 -10.23
N LEU A 293 45.80 -9.61 -9.33
CA LEU A 293 47.04 -10.01 -8.65
C LEU A 293 48.01 -10.71 -9.60
N LEU A 294 47.49 -11.61 -10.44
CA LEU A 294 48.30 -12.27 -11.46
C LEU A 294 48.91 -11.24 -12.39
N TYR A 295 48.15 -10.22 -12.82
CA TYR A 295 48.68 -9.15 -13.66
C TYR A 295 49.77 -8.35 -12.94
N GLY A 296 49.49 -7.83 -11.74
CA GLY A 296 50.44 -6.98 -11.00
C GLY A 296 51.77 -7.67 -10.68
N TRP A 297 51.72 -8.90 -10.17
CA TRP A 297 52.91 -9.63 -9.73
C TRP A 297 53.64 -10.35 -10.87
N SER A 298 52.93 -10.83 -11.90
CA SER A 298 53.60 -11.39 -13.09
C SER A 298 54.46 -10.34 -13.78
N VAL A 299 53.94 -9.12 -13.88
CA VAL A 299 54.65 -7.98 -14.46
C VAL A 299 55.78 -7.47 -13.55
N TYR A 300 55.62 -7.53 -12.22
CA TYR A 300 56.67 -7.15 -11.27
C TYR A 300 57.88 -8.11 -11.36
N HIS A 301 57.63 -9.42 -11.30
CA HIS A 301 58.68 -10.46 -11.30
C HIS A 301 59.08 -10.95 -12.70
N ARG A 302 58.48 -10.42 -13.77
CA ARG A 302 58.67 -10.88 -15.17
C ARG A 302 58.39 -12.37 -15.36
N LEU A 303 57.38 -12.89 -14.66
CA LEU A 303 56.99 -14.30 -14.72
C LEU A 303 56.15 -14.60 -15.95
N GLY A 304 56.39 -15.74 -16.61
CA GLY A 304 55.56 -16.25 -17.71
C GLY A 304 55.63 -15.44 -19.02
N GLY A 305 56.66 -14.60 -19.20
CA GLY A 305 56.85 -13.80 -20.42
C GLY A 305 55.69 -12.83 -20.67
N MET A 306 55.37 -12.58 -21.94
CA MET A 306 54.21 -11.72 -22.31
C MET A 306 52.87 -12.44 -22.12
N ALA A 307 52.85 -13.77 -22.18
CA ALA A 307 51.61 -14.56 -22.17
C ALA A 307 50.84 -14.43 -20.85
N LEU A 308 51.53 -14.51 -19.71
CA LEU A 308 50.88 -14.46 -18.39
C LEU A 308 50.22 -13.09 -18.09
N PRO A 309 50.87 -11.93 -18.34
CA PRO A 309 50.22 -10.61 -18.28
C PRO A 309 49.01 -10.47 -19.22
N ILE A 310 49.07 -11.04 -20.43
CA ILE A 310 47.97 -10.98 -21.41
C ILE A 310 46.76 -11.78 -20.90
N VAL A 311 46.97 -13.03 -20.47
CA VAL A 311 45.90 -13.89 -19.94
C VAL A 311 45.31 -13.31 -18.65
N SER A 312 46.15 -12.80 -17.76
CA SER A 312 45.69 -12.17 -16.52
C SER A 312 44.90 -10.87 -16.77
N ALA A 313 45.29 -10.05 -17.75
CA ALA A 313 44.52 -8.87 -18.16
C ALA A 313 43.15 -9.25 -18.75
N PHE A 314 43.06 -10.37 -19.49
CA PHE A 314 41.78 -10.92 -19.94
C PHE A 314 40.90 -11.35 -18.77
N ILE A 315 41.43 -12.14 -17.83
CA ILE A 315 40.70 -12.60 -16.64
C ILE A 315 40.22 -11.42 -15.79
N GLN A 316 41.09 -10.42 -15.59
CA GLN A 316 40.76 -9.19 -14.90
C GLN A 316 39.62 -8.46 -15.63
N GLY A 317 39.71 -8.31 -16.96
CA GLY A 317 38.67 -7.67 -17.77
C GLY A 317 37.33 -8.39 -17.70
N PHE A 318 37.34 -9.72 -17.79
CA PHE A 318 36.14 -10.54 -17.66
C PHE A 318 35.47 -10.35 -16.29
N GLY A 319 36.25 -10.50 -15.21
CA GLY A 319 35.73 -10.35 -13.84
C GLY A 319 35.16 -8.94 -13.62
N LEU A 320 35.81 -7.91 -14.18
CA LEU A 320 35.38 -6.52 -14.05
C LEU A 320 34.02 -6.27 -14.72
N MET A 321 33.84 -6.67 -15.97
CA MET A 321 32.58 -6.40 -16.69
C MET A 321 31.43 -7.31 -16.29
N ALA A 322 31.72 -8.56 -15.89
CA ALA A 322 30.70 -9.41 -15.30
C ALA A 322 30.15 -8.79 -14.01
N SER A 323 31.01 -8.13 -13.23
CA SER A 323 30.61 -7.41 -12.01
C SER A 323 29.78 -6.16 -12.32
N PHE A 324 30.22 -5.36 -13.32
CA PHE A 324 29.49 -4.17 -13.76
C PHE A 324 28.10 -4.50 -14.31
N SER A 325 27.90 -5.63 -14.96
CA SER A 325 26.61 -5.98 -15.56
C SER A 325 25.49 -6.05 -14.53
N GLY A 326 25.71 -6.76 -13.41
CA GLY A 326 24.72 -6.84 -12.32
C GLY A 326 24.49 -5.50 -11.63
N LEU A 327 25.56 -4.75 -11.36
CA LEU A 327 25.50 -3.44 -10.69
C LEU A 327 24.79 -2.35 -11.53
N ASN A 328 25.04 -2.31 -12.83
CA ASN A 328 24.38 -1.37 -13.73
C ASN A 328 22.89 -1.67 -13.88
N THR A 329 22.55 -2.96 -13.99
CA THR A 329 21.16 -3.39 -14.09
C THR A 329 20.42 -3.12 -12.77
N TYR A 330 21.07 -3.34 -11.63
CA TYR A 330 20.54 -3.00 -10.31
C TYR A 330 20.26 -1.49 -10.14
N ALA A 331 21.15 -0.61 -10.62
CA ALA A 331 20.95 0.85 -10.53
C ALA A 331 19.70 1.32 -11.29
N ALA A 332 19.29 0.59 -12.34
CA ALA A 332 18.05 0.85 -13.07
C ALA A 332 16.79 0.29 -12.37
N GLU A 333 16.96 -0.61 -11.40
CA GLU A 333 15.88 -1.40 -10.80
C GLU A 333 15.57 -1.04 -9.35
N VAL A 334 16.55 -0.53 -8.60
CA VAL A 334 16.42 -0.24 -7.16
C VAL A 334 15.38 0.84 -6.85
N ARG A 335 15.19 1.81 -7.74
CA ARG A 335 14.13 2.85 -7.64
C ARG A 335 13.55 3.17 -9.02
N PRO A 336 12.53 2.42 -9.48
CA PRO A 336 11.97 2.56 -10.83
C PRO A 336 11.53 3.99 -11.18
N ALA A 337 10.86 4.69 -10.25
CA ALA A 337 10.37 6.07 -10.44
C ALA A 337 11.49 7.11 -10.61
N HIS A 338 12.67 6.85 -10.03
CA HIS A 338 13.81 7.77 -10.06
C HIS A 338 15.02 7.18 -10.82
N ARG A 339 14.78 6.18 -11.69
CA ARG A 339 15.84 5.36 -12.33
C ARG A 339 16.91 6.20 -13.01
N THR A 340 16.52 7.24 -13.77
CA THR A 340 17.45 8.09 -14.51
C THR A 340 18.35 8.90 -13.57
N ALA A 341 17.82 9.38 -12.43
CA ALA A 341 18.59 10.07 -11.41
C ALA A 341 19.55 9.12 -10.68
N VAL A 342 19.12 7.89 -10.38
CA VAL A 342 19.96 6.85 -9.75
C VAL A 342 21.12 6.44 -10.66
N ILE A 343 20.85 6.15 -11.93
CA ILE A 343 21.86 5.81 -12.94
C ILE A 343 22.83 6.99 -13.15
N THR A 344 22.33 8.23 -13.16
CA THR A 344 23.17 9.42 -13.23
C THR A 344 24.11 9.53 -12.03
N GLY A 345 23.59 9.37 -10.81
CA GLY A 345 24.38 9.38 -9.58
C GLY A 345 25.46 8.30 -9.56
N LYS A 346 25.17 7.10 -10.11
CA LYS A 346 26.15 6.04 -10.31
C LYS A 346 27.31 6.50 -11.20
N TYR A 347 27.03 7.07 -12.37
CA TYR A 347 28.08 7.47 -13.30
C TYR A 347 28.89 8.67 -12.80
N VAL A 348 28.26 9.60 -12.06
CA VAL A 348 28.98 10.68 -11.34
C VAL A 348 30.09 10.06 -10.48
N ILE A 349 29.75 9.11 -9.60
CA ILE A 349 30.72 8.45 -8.72
C ILE A 349 31.73 7.62 -9.53
N GLN A 350 31.28 6.86 -10.53
CA GLN A 350 32.15 6.01 -11.35
C GLN A 350 33.27 6.82 -12.05
N TYR A 351 32.92 7.95 -12.67
CA TYR A 351 33.88 8.78 -13.38
C TYR A 351 34.73 9.66 -12.46
N SER A 352 34.23 10.06 -11.28
CA SER A 352 35.08 10.67 -10.24
C SER A 352 36.20 9.72 -9.80
N PHE A 353 35.88 8.44 -9.57
CA PHE A 353 36.89 7.42 -9.28
C PHE A 353 37.79 7.11 -10.48
N GLY A 354 37.25 7.21 -11.71
CA GLY A 354 38.05 7.17 -12.93
C GLY A 354 39.09 8.29 -12.99
N ALA A 355 38.71 9.53 -12.67
CA ALA A 355 39.62 10.67 -12.61
C ALA A 355 40.75 10.44 -11.59
N MET A 356 40.40 9.96 -10.39
CA MET A 356 41.38 9.59 -9.36
C MET A 356 42.34 8.50 -9.85
N SER A 357 41.83 7.51 -10.59
CA SER A 357 42.65 6.42 -11.11
C SER A 357 43.62 6.88 -12.19
N VAL A 358 43.13 7.62 -13.19
CA VAL A 358 43.94 8.14 -14.30
C VAL A 358 45.05 9.07 -13.81
N GLY A 359 44.76 9.92 -12.82
CA GLY A 359 45.75 10.81 -12.23
C GLY A 359 46.69 10.12 -11.23
N GLY A 360 46.20 9.13 -10.48
CA GLY A 360 46.89 8.58 -9.31
C GLY A 360 47.65 7.27 -9.52
N VAL A 361 47.24 6.41 -10.46
CA VAL A 361 47.81 5.06 -10.59
C VAL A 361 49.25 5.08 -11.10
N VAL A 362 49.58 5.96 -12.05
CA VAL A 362 50.97 6.07 -12.55
C VAL A 362 51.94 6.55 -11.45
N PRO A 363 51.66 7.65 -10.72
CA PRO A 363 52.46 8.04 -9.55
C PRO A 363 52.58 6.93 -8.49
N MET A 364 51.49 6.19 -8.24
CA MET A 364 51.50 5.06 -7.30
C MET A 364 52.44 3.94 -7.79
N ILE A 365 52.41 3.59 -9.07
CA ILE A 365 53.33 2.60 -9.65
C ILE A 365 54.78 3.06 -9.56
N ASP A 366 55.05 4.35 -9.80
CA ASP A 366 56.40 4.91 -9.72
C ASP A 366 56.94 4.94 -8.28
N GLY A 367 56.07 5.16 -7.28
CA GLY A 367 56.47 5.23 -5.86
C GLY A 367 56.62 3.88 -5.15
N ILE A 368 55.66 2.95 -5.33
CA ILE A 368 55.61 1.67 -4.58
C ILE A 368 55.81 0.43 -5.45
N GLY A 369 55.95 0.60 -6.77
CA GLY A 369 56.12 -0.49 -7.73
C GLY A 369 54.80 -1.14 -8.17
N VAL A 370 54.82 -1.77 -9.35
CA VAL A 370 53.61 -2.31 -10.01
C VAL A 370 52.91 -3.42 -9.21
N GLY A 371 53.65 -4.33 -8.56
CA GLY A 371 53.05 -5.42 -7.77
C GLY A 371 52.25 -4.89 -6.57
N TRP A 372 52.83 -3.97 -5.80
CA TRP A 372 52.17 -3.34 -4.65
C TRP A 372 51.04 -2.40 -5.07
N ALA A 373 51.22 -1.62 -6.14
CA ALA A 373 50.15 -0.78 -6.69
C ALA A 373 48.90 -1.60 -7.03
N PHE A 374 49.05 -2.73 -7.74
CA PHE A 374 47.95 -3.64 -8.07
C PHE A 374 47.41 -4.43 -6.86
N THR A 375 48.20 -4.57 -5.79
CA THR A 375 47.76 -5.14 -4.50
C THR A 375 46.91 -4.14 -3.69
N VAL A 376 47.23 -2.84 -3.73
CA VAL A 376 46.40 -1.77 -3.12
C VAL A 376 45.07 -1.66 -3.85
N ILE A 377 45.13 -1.60 -5.19
CA ILE A 377 44.03 -1.75 -6.13
C ILE A 377 43.17 -2.96 -5.72
N ARG A 378 43.77 -4.14 -5.48
CA ARG A 378 43.04 -5.33 -4.95
C ARG A 378 42.27 -5.06 -3.65
N LYS A 379 42.89 -4.41 -2.67
CA LYS A 379 42.26 -4.13 -1.36
C LYS A 379 41.06 -3.19 -1.49
N MET A 380 41.09 -2.25 -2.44
CA MET A 380 39.93 -1.41 -2.76
C MET A 380 38.72 -2.24 -3.25
N TYR A 381 38.94 -3.41 -3.85
CA TYR A 381 37.85 -4.33 -4.24
C TYR A 381 37.29 -5.11 -3.06
N TYR A 382 38.13 -5.50 -2.10
CA TYR A 382 37.61 -6.09 -0.86
C TYR A 382 36.69 -5.12 -0.12
N ALA A 383 36.97 -3.81 -0.17
CA ALA A 383 36.05 -2.80 0.33
C ALA A 383 34.74 -2.75 -0.47
N SER A 384 34.76 -2.77 -1.81
CA SER A 384 33.52 -2.84 -2.61
C SER A 384 32.71 -4.11 -2.35
N GLN A 385 33.37 -5.23 -2.06
CA GLN A 385 32.75 -6.49 -1.67
C GLN A 385 32.00 -6.42 -0.35
N HIS A 386 32.61 -5.83 0.69
CA HIS A 386 31.93 -5.67 1.97
C HIS A 386 30.71 -4.75 1.84
N LEU A 387 30.78 -3.70 1.00
CA LEU A 387 29.65 -2.83 0.72
C LEU A 387 28.51 -3.57 -0.03
N LEU A 388 28.85 -4.41 -1.02
CA LEU A 388 27.89 -5.27 -1.72
C LEU A 388 27.23 -6.32 -0.80
N LEU A 389 28.03 -6.97 0.05
CA LEU A 389 27.51 -7.94 1.02
C LEU A 389 26.64 -7.27 2.08
N LEU A 390 26.99 -6.07 2.53
CA LEU A 390 26.14 -5.26 3.41
C LEU A 390 24.80 -4.95 2.73
N THR A 391 24.79 -4.56 1.44
CA THR A 391 23.52 -4.33 0.72
C THR A 391 22.63 -5.57 0.63
N THR A 392 23.21 -6.77 0.51
CA THR A 392 22.44 -8.03 0.51
C THR A 392 22.05 -8.50 1.93
N PHE A 393 22.89 -8.22 2.93
CA PHE A 393 22.69 -8.65 4.32
C PHE A 393 21.62 -7.80 5.03
N PHE A 394 21.61 -6.48 4.81
CA PHE A 394 20.52 -5.60 5.25
C PHE A 394 19.17 -6.03 4.66
N SER A 395 19.14 -6.61 3.47
CA SER A 395 17.91 -7.14 2.85
C SER A 395 17.47 -8.47 3.45
N PHE A 396 18.38 -9.31 3.96
CA PHE A 396 18.00 -10.56 4.64
C PHE A 396 17.42 -10.29 6.03
N THR A 397 17.95 -9.29 6.75
CA THR A 397 17.36 -8.82 8.02
C THR A 397 16.09 -7.99 7.81
N LEU A 398 15.92 -7.28 6.68
CA LEU A 398 14.66 -6.59 6.35
C LEU A 398 13.58 -7.51 5.76
N ALA A 399 13.95 -8.56 5.03
CA ALA A 399 13.02 -9.63 4.64
C ALA A 399 12.56 -10.47 5.86
N GLN A 400 13.33 -10.42 6.96
CA GLN A 400 12.91 -10.91 8.28
C GLN A 400 12.31 -9.83 9.19
N SER A 401 12.37 -8.55 8.81
CA SER A 401 11.74 -7.44 9.53
C SER A 401 10.59 -6.84 8.71
N GLY A 402 9.47 -7.55 8.72
CA GLY A 402 8.16 -6.91 8.94
C GLY A 402 7.48 -6.14 7.82
N ALA A 403 7.95 -6.15 6.57
CA ALA A 403 7.11 -5.66 5.46
C ALA A 403 6.23 -6.81 4.95
N ASP A 404 5.03 -6.94 5.51
CA ASP A 404 3.99 -7.80 4.92
C ASP A 404 3.49 -7.13 3.61
N PRO A 405 3.75 -7.73 2.44
CA PRO A 405 3.37 -7.13 1.16
C PRO A 405 1.84 -7.09 1.05
N TYR A 406 1.32 -5.97 0.53
CA TYR A 406 -0.11 -5.78 0.30
C TYR A 406 -0.69 -6.77 -0.72
N ALA A 407 0.09 -7.09 -1.76
CA ALA A 407 -0.33 -7.97 -2.84
C ALA A 407 -0.57 -9.42 -2.35
N PRO A 408 -1.71 -10.06 -2.72
CA PRO A 408 -1.94 -11.48 -2.48
C PRO A 408 -0.88 -12.35 -3.15
N VAL A 409 -0.65 -13.55 -2.62
CA VAL A 409 0.40 -14.46 -3.09
C VAL A 409 -0.16 -15.82 -3.46
N TYR A 410 0.37 -16.41 -4.54
CA TYR A 410 0.04 -17.77 -4.93
C TYR A 410 0.77 -18.79 -4.03
N THR A 411 0.04 -19.81 -3.59
CA THR A 411 0.49 -20.89 -2.71
C THR A 411 -0.03 -22.24 -3.20
N THR A 412 0.39 -23.33 -2.57
CA THR A 412 -0.13 -24.67 -2.87
C THR A 412 -1.49 -24.89 -2.20
N CYS A 413 -2.49 -25.35 -2.97
CA CYS A 413 -3.81 -25.63 -2.42
C CYS A 413 -3.83 -26.79 -1.42
N PRO A 414 -4.54 -26.65 -0.28
CA PRO A 414 -4.88 -27.79 0.56
C PRO A 414 -5.79 -28.77 -0.19
N SER A 415 -5.51 -30.07 -0.06
CA SER A 415 -6.35 -31.11 -0.66
C SER A 415 -7.80 -31.13 -0.15
N SER A 416 -8.04 -30.52 1.01
CA SER A 416 -9.35 -30.41 1.66
C SER A 416 -10.14 -29.16 1.25
N LEU A 417 -9.56 -28.23 0.49
CA LEU A 417 -10.24 -26.97 0.14
C LEU A 417 -11.47 -27.23 -0.74
N LYS A 418 -12.63 -26.87 -0.22
CA LYS A 418 -13.93 -26.99 -0.88
C LYS A 418 -14.87 -25.91 -0.34
N VAL A 419 -15.88 -25.57 -1.14
CA VAL A 419 -17.01 -24.74 -0.68
C VAL A 419 -17.93 -25.58 0.22
N ARG A 420 -18.31 -25.02 1.37
CA ARG A 420 -19.27 -25.59 2.33
C ARG A 420 -20.66 -25.00 2.13
N LYS A 421 -21.72 -25.80 2.22
CA LYS A 421 -23.09 -25.29 2.15
C LYS A 421 -23.45 -24.57 3.46
N ALA A 422 -24.14 -23.44 3.37
CA ALA A 422 -24.70 -22.77 4.54
C ALA A 422 -25.71 -23.66 5.29
N SER A 423 -26.45 -24.51 4.56
CA SER A 423 -27.41 -25.47 5.14
C SER A 423 -26.77 -26.55 6.03
N ASP A 424 -25.45 -26.73 5.94
CA ASP A 424 -24.73 -27.71 6.77
C ASP A 424 -24.50 -27.19 8.20
N GLY A 425 -24.91 -25.95 8.50
CA GLY A 425 -24.78 -25.32 9.81
C GLY A 425 -23.46 -24.55 9.98
N LEU A 426 -22.91 -24.52 11.19
CA LEU A 426 -21.62 -23.89 11.48
C LEU A 426 -20.47 -24.76 10.97
N SER A 427 -19.33 -24.16 10.65
CA SER A 427 -18.11 -24.94 10.39
C SER A 427 -17.61 -25.67 11.63
N ASP A 428 -16.80 -26.70 11.39
CA ASP A 428 -16.10 -27.44 12.45
C ASP A 428 -15.20 -26.50 13.27
N GLU A 429 -14.55 -25.53 12.61
CA GLU A 429 -13.72 -24.51 13.22
C GLU A 429 -14.52 -23.57 14.13
N GLU A 430 -15.66 -23.03 13.67
CA GLU A 430 -16.52 -22.17 14.49
C GLU A 430 -17.09 -22.96 15.68
N SER A 431 -17.50 -24.21 15.46
CA SER A 431 -18.06 -25.08 16.51
C SER A 431 -17.00 -25.45 17.56
N SER A 432 -15.78 -25.82 17.16
CA SER A 432 -14.67 -26.09 18.08
C SER A 432 -14.25 -24.83 18.85
N TRP A 433 -14.23 -23.68 18.17
CA TRP A 433 -13.95 -22.40 18.82
C TRP A 433 -15.01 -22.04 19.86
N ARG A 434 -16.30 -22.30 19.60
CA ARG A 434 -17.38 -22.07 20.57
C ARG A 434 -17.21 -22.90 21.84
N GLU A 435 -16.81 -24.16 21.74
CA GLU A 435 -16.52 -25.00 22.91
C GLU A 435 -15.37 -24.41 23.74
N GLN A 436 -14.33 -23.89 23.08
CA GLN A 436 -13.23 -23.23 23.76
C GLN A 436 -13.67 -21.90 24.41
N ARG A 437 -14.50 -21.11 23.72
CA ARG A 437 -15.07 -19.87 24.25
C ARG A 437 -15.96 -20.12 25.46
N ALA A 438 -16.78 -21.17 25.45
CA ALA A 438 -17.64 -21.54 26.58
C ALA A 438 -16.86 -21.76 27.88
N LYS A 439 -15.65 -22.35 27.82
CA LYS A 439 -14.77 -22.54 28.98
C LYS A 439 -14.31 -21.23 29.61
N ARG A 440 -14.20 -20.15 28.83
CA ARG A 440 -13.86 -18.80 29.31
C ARG A 440 -15.10 -18.02 29.76
N ILE A 441 -16.24 -18.23 29.10
CA ILE A 441 -17.51 -17.57 29.47
C ILE A 441 -17.95 -17.95 30.88
N ILE A 442 -17.87 -19.22 31.29
CA ILE A 442 -18.37 -19.67 32.60
C ILE A 442 -17.79 -18.87 33.79
N PRO A 443 -16.46 -18.78 33.99
CA PRO A 443 -15.91 -18.01 35.10
C PRO A 443 -16.19 -16.50 34.97
N ASN A 444 -16.12 -15.94 33.75
CA ASN A 444 -16.42 -14.52 33.52
C ASN A 444 -17.90 -14.20 33.82
N LEU A 445 -18.80 -15.15 33.57
CA LEU A 445 -20.22 -15.03 33.85
C LEU A 445 -20.48 -15.02 35.36
N GLU A 446 -19.78 -15.86 36.11
CA GLU A 446 -19.86 -15.86 37.57
C GLU A 446 -19.47 -14.49 38.15
N ASP A 447 -18.33 -13.94 37.70
CA ASP A 447 -17.84 -12.64 38.15
C ASP A 447 -18.79 -11.51 37.77
N TYR A 448 -19.31 -11.51 36.54
CA TYR A 448 -20.27 -10.53 36.07
C TYR A 448 -21.59 -10.56 36.87
N LEU A 449 -22.12 -11.76 37.15
CA LEU A 449 -23.37 -11.89 37.91
C LEU A 449 -23.23 -11.48 39.37
N LYS A 450 -22.07 -11.74 39.99
CA LYS A 450 -21.74 -11.23 41.33
C LYS A 450 -21.67 -9.71 41.34
N LEU A 451 -21.09 -9.10 40.29
CA LEU A 451 -21.02 -7.64 40.15
C LEU A 451 -22.40 -7.01 39.95
N ALA A 452 -23.24 -7.61 39.10
CA ALA A 452 -24.60 -7.12 38.82
C ALA A 452 -25.52 -7.20 40.05
N ASN A 453 -25.26 -8.15 40.95
CA ASN A 453 -25.95 -8.31 42.24
C ASN A 453 -27.49 -8.43 42.10
N ILE A 454 -27.95 -9.46 41.40
CA ILE A 454 -29.39 -9.74 41.23
C ILE A 454 -29.97 -10.28 42.55
N THR A 455 -30.97 -9.59 43.06
CA THR A 455 -31.63 -9.91 44.34
C THR A 455 -32.31 -11.27 44.29
N GLY A 456 -32.00 -12.12 45.26
CA GLY A 456 -32.59 -13.46 45.38
C GLY A 456 -32.06 -14.50 44.39
N PHE A 457 -31.05 -14.16 43.58
CA PHE A 457 -30.45 -15.10 42.62
C PHE A 457 -29.18 -15.75 43.18
N ASN A 458 -29.15 -17.08 43.26
CA ASN A 458 -27.98 -17.83 43.72
C ASN A 458 -27.04 -18.13 42.54
N VAL A 459 -26.02 -17.27 42.37
CA VAL A 459 -25.05 -17.37 41.29
C VAL A 459 -24.30 -18.70 41.31
N SER A 460 -23.78 -19.15 42.46
CA SER A 460 -23.01 -20.39 42.53
C SER A 460 -23.82 -21.62 42.10
N ASN A 461 -25.07 -21.74 42.55
CA ASN A 461 -25.96 -22.84 42.12
C ASN A 461 -26.28 -22.78 40.62
N TYR A 462 -26.41 -21.59 40.05
CA TYR A 462 -26.60 -21.43 38.61
C TYR A 462 -25.35 -21.85 37.82
N ILE A 463 -24.16 -21.43 38.26
CA ILE A 463 -22.88 -21.79 37.63
C ILE A 463 -22.59 -23.29 37.75
N ASP A 464 -22.90 -23.92 38.88
CA ASP A 464 -22.71 -25.37 39.08
C ASP A 464 -23.58 -26.22 38.13
N LYS A 465 -24.72 -25.67 37.67
CA LYS A 465 -25.62 -26.34 36.71
C LYS A 465 -25.24 -26.11 35.25
N LEU A 466 -24.42 -25.11 34.95
CA LEU A 466 -24.04 -24.72 33.59
C LEU A 466 -23.07 -25.73 32.97
N LYS A 467 -23.42 -26.24 31.78
CA LYS A 467 -22.48 -26.95 30.91
C LYS A 467 -22.06 -26.06 29.75
N SER A 468 -21.04 -26.48 29.00
CA SER A 468 -20.54 -25.74 27.84
C SER A 468 -21.62 -25.45 26.78
N ASP A 469 -22.59 -26.33 26.60
CA ASP A 469 -23.71 -26.14 25.65
C ASP A 469 -24.82 -25.22 26.20
N ASP A 470 -24.84 -25.00 27.51
CA ASP A 470 -25.89 -24.24 28.19
C ASP A 470 -25.51 -22.75 28.34
N VAL A 471 -24.24 -22.39 28.13
CA VAL A 471 -23.73 -21.01 28.29
C VAL A 471 -24.54 -20.01 27.45
N PRO A 472 -24.77 -18.79 27.97
CA PRO A 472 -25.46 -17.77 27.20
C PRO A 472 -24.64 -17.34 25.98
N ILE A 473 -25.30 -17.20 24.84
CA ILE A 473 -24.67 -16.77 23.59
C ILE A 473 -25.13 -15.35 23.30
N VAL A 474 -24.20 -14.40 23.49
CA VAL A 474 -24.47 -12.97 23.34
C VAL A 474 -23.75 -12.42 22.10
N GLY A 475 -24.46 -11.65 21.28
CA GLY A 475 -23.90 -10.93 20.14
C GLY A 475 -23.93 -9.42 20.35
N LEU A 476 -22.94 -8.71 19.82
CA LEU A 476 -22.93 -7.25 19.70
C LEU A 476 -22.88 -6.86 18.22
N SER A 477 -23.84 -6.06 17.76
CA SER A 477 -23.89 -5.48 16.43
C SER A 477 -23.61 -3.99 16.51
N VAL A 478 -22.67 -3.51 15.70
CA VAL A 478 -22.33 -2.10 15.58
C VAL A 478 -22.68 -1.61 14.18
N SER A 479 -23.53 -0.59 14.10
CA SER A 479 -24.04 -0.11 12.83
C SER A 479 -23.00 0.58 11.95
N GLY A 480 -23.36 0.80 10.69
CA GLY A 480 -22.71 1.81 9.86
C GLY A 480 -23.03 3.23 10.31
N GLY A 481 -22.27 4.19 9.79
CA GLY A 481 -22.32 5.61 10.21
C GLY A 481 -20.96 6.31 10.22
N GLY A 482 -20.01 5.86 9.40
CA GLY A 482 -18.65 6.38 9.38
C GLY A 482 -17.92 6.23 10.72
N THR A 483 -16.86 7.01 10.91
CA THR A 483 -16.01 6.95 12.11
C THR A 483 -16.80 7.19 13.40
N GLN A 484 -17.85 8.01 13.36
CA GLN A 484 -18.71 8.30 14.50
C GLN A 484 -19.36 7.04 15.09
N SER A 485 -20.00 6.23 14.25
CA SER A 485 -20.59 4.95 14.70
C SER A 485 -19.52 4.00 15.25
N GLY A 486 -18.37 3.97 14.57
CA GLY A 486 -17.20 3.21 14.97
C GLY A 486 -16.67 3.55 16.37
N LEU A 487 -16.55 4.84 16.68
CA LEU A 487 -16.16 5.33 17.99
C LEU A 487 -17.24 5.02 19.03
N GLY A 488 -18.52 5.23 18.70
CA GLY A 488 -19.62 4.85 19.58
C GLY A 488 -19.61 3.37 19.94
N GLY A 489 -19.33 2.48 18.98
CA GLY A 489 -19.14 1.05 19.23
C GLY A 489 -18.00 0.72 20.20
N LEU A 490 -16.89 1.47 20.14
CA LEU A 490 -15.79 1.36 21.12
C LEU A 490 -16.20 1.86 22.52
N GLY A 491 -17.11 2.83 22.60
CA GLY A 491 -17.71 3.29 23.85
C GLY A 491 -18.63 2.25 24.49
N VAL A 492 -19.45 1.57 23.68
CA VAL A 492 -20.26 0.42 24.12
C VAL A 492 -19.37 -0.74 24.58
N TRP A 493 -18.31 -1.04 23.82
CA TRP A 493 -17.31 -2.02 24.23
C TRP A 493 -16.70 -1.68 25.60
N GLN A 494 -16.33 -0.41 25.82
CA GLN A 494 -15.80 0.08 27.09
C GLN A 494 -16.80 -0.04 28.24
N ALA A 495 -18.07 0.26 28.00
CA ALA A 495 -19.15 0.18 29.01
C ALA A 495 -19.40 -1.23 29.53
N PHE A 496 -19.04 -2.23 28.73
CA PHE A 496 -19.23 -3.64 29.05
C PHE A 496 -17.93 -4.37 29.41
N ASP A 497 -16.77 -3.71 29.31
CA ASP A 497 -15.48 -4.33 29.56
C ASP A 497 -15.15 -4.40 31.04
N ALA A 498 -15.02 -5.60 31.60
CA ALA A 498 -14.60 -5.80 32.99
C ALA A 498 -13.23 -5.21 33.30
N ARG A 499 -12.39 -4.89 32.29
CA ARG A 499 -11.08 -4.26 32.46
C ARG A 499 -11.17 -2.74 32.70
N SER A 500 -12.32 -2.12 32.41
CA SER A 500 -12.58 -0.70 32.64
C SER A 500 -13.06 -0.44 34.08
N ASP A 501 -12.35 0.43 34.81
CA ASP A 501 -12.76 0.86 36.16
C ASP A 501 -14.14 1.49 36.17
N ALA A 502 -14.43 2.34 35.18
CA ALA A 502 -15.73 3.01 35.05
C ALA A 502 -16.86 2.01 34.81
N ALA A 503 -16.65 0.98 33.98
CA ALA A 503 -17.66 -0.05 33.72
C ALA A 503 -17.90 -0.95 34.95
N ARG A 504 -16.85 -1.25 35.73
CA ARG A 504 -17.00 -1.97 37.00
C ARG A 504 -17.79 -1.15 38.02
N ALA A 505 -17.51 0.15 38.11
CA ALA A 505 -18.27 1.07 38.96
C ALA A 505 -19.76 1.13 38.54
N ALA A 506 -20.03 1.10 37.24
CA ALA A 506 -21.38 1.02 36.68
C ALA A 506 -22.07 -0.34 36.86
N ARG A 507 -21.36 -1.35 37.36
CA ARG A 507 -21.80 -2.76 37.46
C ARG A 507 -22.17 -3.42 36.12
N THR A 508 -21.78 -2.82 35.00
CA THR A 508 -22.00 -3.32 33.64
C THR A 508 -20.78 -4.02 33.04
N GLY A 509 -19.60 -3.82 33.64
CA GLY A 509 -18.35 -4.47 33.25
C GLY A 509 -18.40 -5.99 33.42
N GLY A 510 -18.15 -6.74 32.34
CA GLY A 510 -18.23 -8.20 32.29
C GLY A 510 -18.94 -8.69 31.04
N LEU A 511 -19.91 -7.93 30.52
CA LEU A 511 -20.65 -8.29 29.30
C LEU A 511 -19.74 -8.48 28.08
N THR A 512 -18.69 -7.67 27.91
CA THR A 512 -17.70 -7.83 26.82
C THR A 512 -17.04 -9.20 26.89
N GLN A 513 -16.73 -9.69 28.10
CA GLN A 513 -16.17 -11.01 28.32
C GLN A 513 -17.18 -12.15 28.07
N LEU A 514 -18.48 -11.85 27.94
CA LEU A 514 -19.54 -12.80 27.60
C LEU A 514 -19.91 -12.79 26.11
N LEU A 515 -19.47 -11.78 25.34
CA LEU A 515 -19.74 -11.73 23.91
C LEU A 515 -19.17 -12.97 23.21
N SER A 516 -20.03 -13.68 22.48
CA SER A 516 -19.62 -14.73 21.55
C SER A 516 -19.37 -14.14 20.17
N TYR A 517 -20.16 -13.17 19.73
CA TYR A 517 -20.01 -12.58 18.41
C TYR A 517 -19.97 -11.06 18.51
N ILE A 518 -19.15 -10.43 17.68
CA ILE A 518 -19.22 -8.99 17.40
C ILE A 518 -19.28 -8.77 15.90
N THR A 519 -20.27 -8.02 15.44
CA THR A 519 -20.52 -7.77 14.01
C THR A 519 -20.47 -6.29 13.71
N GLY A 520 -19.91 -5.96 12.56
CA GLY A 520 -19.73 -4.59 12.12
C GLY A 520 -19.82 -4.47 10.60
N LEU A 521 -20.33 -3.35 10.12
CA LEU A 521 -20.25 -2.94 8.71
C LEU A 521 -19.92 -1.45 8.66
N SER A 522 -19.42 -0.96 7.53
CA SER A 522 -19.03 0.45 7.38
C SER A 522 -18.09 0.87 8.52
N GLY A 523 -18.32 2.03 9.15
CA GLY A 523 -17.60 2.48 10.34
C GLY A 523 -17.56 1.49 11.51
N GLY A 524 -18.66 0.77 11.80
CA GLY A 524 -18.67 -0.28 12.84
C GLY A 524 -17.75 -1.45 12.51
N GLY A 525 -17.64 -1.80 11.22
CA GLY A 525 -16.73 -2.83 10.72
C GLY A 525 -15.27 -2.36 10.68
N ALA A 526 -15.02 -1.19 10.11
CA ALA A 526 -13.68 -0.65 9.87
C ALA A 526 -13.00 -0.12 11.15
N VAL A 527 -13.76 0.50 12.06
CA VAL A 527 -13.23 1.10 13.30
C VAL A 527 -13.44 0.17 14.49
N THR A 528 -14.67 -0.27 14.80
CA THR A 528 -14.87 -1.07 16.02
C THR A 528 -14.33 -2.49 15.86
N VAL A 529 -14.88 -3.27 14.93
CA VAL A 529 -14.54 -4.70 14.80
C VAL A 529 -13.09 -4.87 14.37
N SER A 530 -12.66 -4.17 13.32
CA SER A 530 -11.31 -4.36 12.77
C SER A 530 -10.21 -3.82 13.69
N LEU A 531 -10.37 -2.67 14.35
CA LEU A 531 -9.33 -2.18 15.29
C LEU A 531 -9.23 -3.07 16.53
N LEU A 532 -10.36 -3.54 17.07
CA LEU A 532 -10.35 -4.50 18.19
C LEU A 532 -9.64 -5.79 17.78
N ALA A 533 -9.97 -6.35 16.61
CA ALA A 533 -9.33 -7.55 16.09
C ALA A 533 -7.82 -7.35 15.88
N ALA A 534 -7.42 -6.25 15.24
CA ALA A 534 -6.02 -5.91 14.96
C ALA A 534 -5.16 -5.75 16.21
N ASN A 535 -5.77 -5.21 17.28
CA ASN A 535 -5.14 -5.01 18.58
C ASN A 535 -5.36 -6.19 19.54
N ASN A 536 -5.67 -7.39 19.01
CA ASN A 536 -5.88 -8.60 19.80
C ASN A 536 -6.88 -8.40 20.97
N PHE A 537 -7.95 -7.65 20.71
CA PHE A 537 -9.05 -7.33 21.62
C PHE A 537 -8.60 -6.66 22.94
N THR A 538 -7.66 -5.73 22.84
CA THR A 538 -7.24 -4.86 23.95
C THR A 538 -8.38 -3.97 24.49
N THR A 539 -8.10 -3.15 25.51
CA THR A 539 -9.06 -2.19 26.06
C THR A 539 -9.24 -0.99 25.11
N THR A 540 -10.33 -0.24 25.26
CA THR A 540 -10.53 1.00 24.49
C THR A 540 -9.40 2.01 24.67
N ASP A 541 -8.82 2.11 25.88
CA ASP A 541 -7.61 2.92 26.12
C ASP A 541 -6.38 2.42 25.35
N GLY A 542 -6.24 1.10 25.19
CA GLY A 542 -5.22 0.50 24.35
C GLY A 542 -5.39 0.89 22.88
N VAL A 543 -6.62 0.81 22.37
CA VAL A 543 -6.95 1.25 20.99
C VAL A 543 -6.65 2.73 20.79
N LYS A 544 -7.04 3.60 21.73
CA LYS A 544 -6.76 5.05 21.67
C LYS A 544 -5.27 5.37 21.67
N LYS A 545 -4.45 4.58 22.37
CA LYS A 545 -2.98 4.74 22.37
C LYS A 545 -2.34 4.27 21.07
N ALA A 546 -2.92 3.24 20.46
CA ALA A 546 -2.43 2.64 19.23
C ALA A 546 -2.90 3.37 17.94
N SER A 547 -3.98 4.15 18.01
CA SER A 547 -4.65 4.73 16.84
C SER A 547 -4.68 6.26 16.90
N ASN A 548 -4.36 6.93 15.79
CA ASN A 548 -4.44 8.40 15.68
C ASN A 548 -5.62 8.84 14.80
N PHE A 549 -6.78 9.03 15.41
CA PHE A 549 -8.01 9.48 14.73
C PHE A 549 -7.97 10.93 14.21
N SER A 550 -6.93 11.70 14.54
CA SER A 550 -6.77 13.07 14.03
C SER A 550 -6.16 13.11 12.62
N LEU A 551 -5.74 11.95 12.08
CA LEU A 551 -5.20 11.86 10.73
C LEU A 551 -6.32 11.89 9.69
N ASP A 552 -6.19 12.81 8.73
CA ASP A 552 -7.07 12.92 7.57
C ASP A 552 -6.62 12.00 6.44
N TYR A 553 -7.54 11.22 5.88
CA TYR A 553 -7.26 10.35 4.73
C TYR A 553 -6.83 11.08 3.48
N SER A 554 -7.20 12.35 3.36
CA SER A 554 -6.77 13.16 2.23
C SER A 554 -5.30 13.56 2.35
N SER A 555 -4.72 13.53 3.55
CA SER A 555 -3.42 14.13 3.89
C SER A 555 -2.32 13.14 4.24
N GLY A 556 -2.68 11.97 4.78
CA GLY A 556 -1.73 10.96 5.26
C GLY A 556 -1.04 11.37 6.58
N PRO A 557 -0.27 10.45 7.19
CA PRO A 557 0.29 10.61 8.54
C PRO A 557 1.32 11.75 8.68
N ASP A 558 2.14 11.98 7.64
CA ASP A 558 3.21 12.98 7.65
C ASP A 558 2.81 14.32 7.00
N GLY A 559 1.55 14.46 6.58
CA GLY A 559 1.06 15.60 5.80
C GLY A 559 1.61 15.69 4.37
N ASN A 560 2.44 14.73 3.95
CA ASN A 560 2.96 14.60 2.58
C ASN A 560 2.03 13.73 1.73
N GLN A 561 0.96 14.35 1.22
CA GLN A 561 -0.05 13.71 0.39
C GLN A 561 0.52 12.91 -0.78
N THR A 562 1.48 13.48 -1.50
CA THR A 562 2.04 12.85 -2.69
C THR A 562 2.75 11.54 -2.36
N GLU A 563 3.58 11.51 -1.32
CA GLU A 563 4.30 10.30 -0.91
C GLU A 563 3.35 9.24 -0.34
N PHE A 564 2.35 9.66 0.42
CA PHE A 564 1.33 8.79 0.98
C PHE A 564 0.54 8.06 -0.12
N PHE A 565 -0.04 8.81 -1.07
CA PHE A 565 -0.76 8.20 -2.19
C PHE A 565 0.17 7.44 -3.14
N THR A 566 1.39 7.91 -3.38
CA THR A 566 2.36 7.14 -4.20
C THR A 566 2.59 5.75 -3.60
N THR A 567 2.78 5.65 -2.28
CA THR A 567 2.98 4.36 -1.60
C THR A 567 1.76 3.45 -1.73
N ILE A 568 0.56 4.00 -1.55
CA ILE A 568 -0.69 3.25 -1.70
C ILE A 568 -0.87 2.72 -3.13
N PHE A 569 -0.61 3.57 -4.13
CA PHE A 569 -0.71 3.20 -5.54
C PHE A 569 0.40 2.24 -5.97
N GLU A 570 1.61 2.31 -5.39
CA GLU A 570 2.67 1.31 -5.61
C GLU A 570 2.25 -0.07 -5.05
N ASN A 571 1.62 -0.11 -3.87
CA ASN A 571 1.09 -1.35 -3.29
C ASN A 571 -0.05 -1.94 -4.14
N MET A 572 -0.94 -1.09 -4.67
CA MET A 572 -2.00 -1.51 -5.59
C MET A 572 -1.42 -1.97 -6.93
N GLY A 573 -0.41 -1.27 -7.47
CA GLY A 573 0.36 -1.69 -8.64
C GLY A 573 0.93 -3.09 -8.50
N ALA A 574 1.48 -3.43 -7.33
CA ALA A 574 1.98 -4.78 -7.07
C ALA A 574 0.86 -5.84 -7.07
N LYS A 575 -0.36 -5.50 -6.61
CA LYS A 575 -1.54 -6.37 -6.65
C LYS A 575 -2.02 -6.58 -8.09
N ASP A 576 -2.12 -5.50 -8.86
CA ASP A 576 -2.52 -5.51 -10.28
C ASP A 576 -1.51 -6.28 -11.15
N GLU A 577 -0.20 -6.04 -10.98
CA GLU A 577 0.88 -6.81 -11.64
C GLU A 577 0.84 -8.32 -11.34
N SER A 578 0.22 -8.70 -10.22
CA SER A 578 0.00 -10.10 -9.82
C SER A 578 -1.27 -10.71 -10.43
N GLY A 579 -2.02 -9.94 -11.22
CA GLY A 579 -3.25 -10.35 -11.91
C GLY A 579 -4.51 -10.27 -11.05
N PHE A 580 -4.48 -9.51 -9.95
CA PHE A 580 -5.62 -9.34 -9.05
C PHE A 580 -6.28 -7.97 -9.25
N PRO A 581 -7.63 -7.89 -9.22
CA PRO A 581 -8.33 -6.65 -9.45
C PRO A 581 -8.05 -5.63 -8.34
N VAL A 582 -8.02 -4.35 -8.71
CA VAL A 582 -7.82 -3.21 -7.80
C VAL A 582 -8.98 -2.22 -7.91
N SER A 583 -9.27 -1.52 -6.83
CA SER A 583 -10.31 -0.48 -6.83
C SER A 583 -10.09 0.57 -5.73
N VAL A 584 -10.99 1.55 -5.60
CA VAL A 584 -10.88 2.55 -4.52
C VAL A 584 -10.95 1.92 -3.13
N ALA A 585 -11.51 0.71 -3.00
CA ALA A 585 -11.52 -0.04 -1.74
C ALA A 585 -10.09 -0.38 -1.28
N ASP A 586 -9.16 -0.62 -2.20
CA ASP A 586 -7.75 -0.87 -1.84
C ASP A 586 -7.08 0.37 -1.27
N THR A 587 -7.30 1.55 -1.88
CA THR A 587 -6.79 2.83 -1.38
C THR A 587 -7.41 3.17 -0.03
N PHE A 588 -8.74 3.11 0.03
CA PHE A 588 -9.49 3.48 1.22
C PHE A 588 -9.16 2.55 2.39
N GLY A 589 -9.00 1.25 2.12
CA GLY A 589 -8.56 0.27 3.10
C GLY A 589 -7.17 0.51 3.65
N GLN A 590 -6.21 0.87 2.78
CA GLN A 590 -4.86 1.24 3.22
C GLN A 590 -4.84 2.54 4.04
N PHE A 591 -5.77 3.47 3.79
CA PHE A 591 -5.98 4.61 4.69
C PHE A 591 -6.41 4.17 6.08
N TRP A 592 -7.45 3.34 6.23
CA TRP A 592 -7.85 2.82 7.55
C TRP A 592 -6.70 2.08 8.24
N GLY A 593 -5.80 1.51 7.44
CA GLY A 593 -4.53 0.94 7.88
C GLY A 593 -3.62 1.90 8.64
N THR A 594 -3.73 3.22 8.43
CA THR A 594 -2.96 4.24 9.18
C THR A 594 -3.42 4.40 10.64
N TRP A 595 -4.63 3.93 10.97
CA TRP A 595 -5.15 3.88 12.34
C TRP A 595 -4.88 2.53 13.00
N LEU A 596 -4.22 1.60 12.30
CA LEU A 596 -3.75 0.36 12.90
C LEU A 596 -2.42 0.61 13.62
N PRO A 597 -2.14 -0.13 14.72
CA PRO A 597 -0.83 -0.10 15.35
C PRO A 597 0.29 -0.47 14.38
N GLU A 598 1.44 0.21 14.48
CA GLU A 598 2.65 -0.12 13.70
C GLU A 598 3.12 -1.56 13.97
N ASP A 599 2.90 -2.07 15.19
CA ASP A 599 3.21 -3.42 15.64
C ASP A 599 2.01 -4.39 15.56
N LYS A 600 1.08 -4.16 14.62
CA LYS A 600 -0.09 -5.02 14.43
C LYS A 600 0.27 -6.51 14.45
N VAL A 601 -0.49 -7.27 15.24
CA VAL A 601 -0.24 -8.70 15.48
C VAL A 601 -0.59 -9.54 14.24
N TYR A 602 -1.53 -9.04 13.44
CA TYR A 602 -2.11 -9.72 12.29
C TYR A 602 -2.07 -8.83 11.06
N SER A 603 -1.78 -9.43 9.91
CA SER A 603 -1.83 -8.71 8.64
C SER A 603 -2.98 -9.14 7.74
N ASN A 604 -3.38 -10.41 7.82
CA ASN A 604 -4.58 -10.94 7.19
C ASN A 604 -5.68 -11.17 8.23
N TYR A 605 -6.95 -11.16 7.81
CA TYR A 605 -8.09 -11.39 8.70
C TYR A 605 -8.11 -12.82 9.24
N SER A 606 -7.71 -13.80 8.42
CA SER A 606 -7.57 -15.19 8.85
C SER A 606 -6.46 -15.42 9.87
N ASP A 607 -5.47 -14.52 9.98
CA ASP A 607 -4.39 -14.63 10.98
C ASP A 607 -4.91 -14.49 12.42
N ILE A 608 -6.09 -13.90 12.62
CA ILE A 608 -6.77 -13.82 13.94
C ILE A 608 -6.98 -15.24 14.52
N ALA A 609 -7.19 -16.23 13.65
CA ALA A 609 -7.33 -17.65 14.00
C ALA A 609 -5.99 -18.37 14.21
N SER A 610 -4.86 -17.65 14.22
CA SER A 610 -3.54 -18.22 14.53
C SER A 610 -3.46 -18.72 15.98
N LYS A 611 -2.49 -19.59 16.27
CA LYS A 611 -2.29 -20.14 17.62
C LYS A 611 -1.91 -19.04 18.62
N ASN A 612 -2.41 -19.15 19.86
CA ASN A 612 -2.12 -18.27 21.00
C ASN A 612 -2.61 -16.82 20.86
N THR A 613 -3.65 -16.60 20.05
CA THR A 613 -4.34 -15.30 19.96
C THR A 613 -5.43 -15.22 21.02
N ALA A 614 -5.85 -14.01 21.43
CA ALA A 614 -6.97 -13.86 22.37
C ALA A 614 -8.24 -14.54 21.84
N PHE A 615 -8.42 -14.52 20.51
CA PHE A 615 -9.50 -15.21 19.83
C PHE A 615 -9.40 -16.75 19.97
N THR A 616 -8.27 -17.37 19.62
CA THR A 616 -8.14 -18.85 19.69
C THR A 616 -8.07 -19.40 21.12
N LEU A 617 -7.66 -18.57 22.09
CA LEU A 617 -7.73 -18.92 23.51
C LEU A 617 -9.16 -18.86 24.08
N GLY A 618 -10.11 -18.33 23.30
CA GLY A 618 -11.50 -18.13 23.69
C GLY A 618 -11.71 -16.92 24.59
N ASP A 619 -10.77 -15.98 24.67
CA ASP A 619 -10.88 -14.77 25.52
C ASP A 619 -11.61 -13.64 24.79
N ALA A 620 -11.61 -13.64 23.46
CA ALA A 620 -12.28 -12.66 22.61
C ALA A 620 -13.49 -13.25 21.83
N PRO A 621 -14.49 -12.42 21.46
CA PRO A 621 -15.58 -12.84 20.57
C PRO A 621 -15.10 -13.07 19.14
N MET A 622 -15.91 -13.77 18.34
CA MET A 622 -15.75 -13.86 16.89
C MET A 622 -15.97 -12.48 16.24
N PRO A 623 -14.95 -11.90 15.59
CA PRO A 623 -15.13 -10.68 14.82
C PRO A 623 -15.73 -11.02 13.46
N ILE A 624 -16.81 -10.34 13.10
CA ILE A 624 -17.49 -10.50 11.82
C ILE A 624 -17.61 -9.14 11.14
N VAL A 625 -17.05 -9.01 9.94
CA VAL A 625 -17.31 -7.86 9.07
C VAL A 625 -18.26 -8.24 7.95
N CYS A 626 -19.19 -7.36 7.60
CA CYS A 626 -20.20 -7.63 6.58
C CYS A 626 -20.02 -6.75 5.34
N PHE A 627 -20.30 -7.36 4.18
CA PHE A 627 -20.30 -6.71 2.87
C PHE A 627 -21.64 -6.92 2.18
N ALA A 628 -21.93 -6.09 1.18
CA ALA A 628 -23.04 -6.27 0.25
C ALA A 628 -22.52 -6.48 -1.16
N GLU A 629 -23.35 -7.05 -2.03
CA GLU A 629 -23.01 -7.25 -3.44
C GLU A 629 -23.95 -6.46 -4.35
N VAL A 630 -23.37 -5.86 -5.39
CA VAL A 630 -24.11 -5.35 -6.54
C VAL A 630 -24.00 -6.33 -7.70
N ILE A 631 -25.10 -6.52 -8.42
CA ILE A 631 -25.19 -7.51 -9.49
C ILE A 631 -25.51 -6.80 -10.81
N PRO A 632 -24.59 -6.81 -11.78
CA PRO A 632 -24.82 -6.21 -13.10
C PRO A 632 -26.13 -6.68 -13.74
N GLY A 633 -26.95 -5.72 -14.18
CA GLY A 633 -28.24 -5.98 -14.82
C GLY A 633 -29.38 -6.46 -13.89
N LYS A 634 -29.11 -6.70 -12.60
CA LYS A 634 -30.15 -7.02 -11.60
C LYS A 634 -30.31 -5.95 -10.52
N SER A 635 -29.20 -5.37 -10.05
CA SER A 635 -29.23 -4.28 -9.08
C SER A 635 -29.84 -3.02 -9.68
N PRO A 636 -30.63 -2.24 -8.91
CA PRO A 636 -31.10 -0.95 -9.37
C PRO A 636 -29.93 0.03 -9.57
N GLU A 637 -30.14 0.96 -10.50
CA GLU A 637 -29.15 1.97 -10.87
C GLU A 637 -29.77 3.37 -10.77
N ILE A 638 -28.98 4.33 -10.32
CA ILE A 638 -29.29 5.77 -10.41
C ILE A 638 -28.13 6.42 -11.14
N GLY A 639 -28.38 6.94 -12.35
CA GLY A 639 -27.32 7.52 -13.16
C GLY A 639 -26.16 6.55 -13.44
N LYS A 640 -26.49 5.26 -13.67
CA LYS A 640 -25.56 4.13 -13.87
C LYS A 640 -24.74 3.71 -12.63
N LEU A 641 -24.96 4.33 -11.48
CA LEU A 641 -24.40 3.87 -10.20
C LEU A 641 -25.27 2.74 -9.65
N MET A 642 -24.76 1.51 -9.67
CA MET A 642 -25.42 0.33 -9.12
C MET A 642 -25.36 0.33 -7.60
N TYR A 643 -26.49 0.12 -6.94
CA TYR A 643 -26.54 -0.04 -5.49
C TYR A 643 -27.35 -1.29 -5.10
N PRO A 644 -27.08 -1.93 -3.96
CA PRO A 644 -27.79 -3.11 -3.50
C PRO A 644 -29.18 -2.73 -2.94
N GLY A 645 -30.05 -2.21 -3.81
CA GLY A 645 -31.37 -1.69 -3.45
C GLY A 645 -32.56 -2.50 -3.97
N PHE A 646 -33.76 -2.21 -3.44
CA PHE A 646 -34.98 -2.97 -3.70
C PHE A 646 -35.41 -2.96 -5.17
N ASN A 647 -35.59 -4.13 -5.77
CA ASN A 647 -36.42 -4.32 -6.95
C ASN A 647 -37.80 -4.88 -6.54
N LYS A 648 -38.91 -4.37 -7.12
CA LYS A 648 -40.29 -4.70 -6.71
C LYS A 648 -40.61 -6.19 -6.78
N SER A 649 -39.86 -6.96 -7.56
CA SER A 649 -40.03 -8.39 -7.81
C SER A 649 -39.22 -9.30 -6.87
N GLU A 650 -38.21 -8.79 -6.15
CA GLU A 650 -37.17 -9.62 -5.51
C GLU A 650 -36.81 -9.12 -4.10
N ARG A 651 -37.79 -9.05 -3.19
CA ARG A 651 -37.59 -8.45 -1.86
C ARG A 651 -36.54 -9.15 -0.96
N PHE A 652 -36.23 -10.42 -1.21
CA PHE A 652 -35.31 -11.24 -0.39
C PHE A 652 -33.97 -11.57 -1.09
N ASN A 653 -33.68 -11.03 -2.28
CA ASN A 653 -32.51 -11.45 -3.08
C ASN A 653 -31.20 -10.66 -2.78
N PHE A 654 -31.09 -10.03 -1.60
CA PHE A 654 -29.85 -9.33 -1.23
C PHE A 654 -28.83 -10.30 -0.65
N THR A 655 -27.68 -10.37 -1.31
CA THR A 655 -26.55 -11.15 -0.79
C THR A 655 -25.72 -10.28 0.13
N ALA A 656 -25.91 -10.48 1.43
CA ALA A 656 -25.02 -9.98 2.45
C ALA A 656 -23.98 -11.06 2.74
N TYR A 657 -22.70 -10.71 2.57
CA TYR A 657 -21.58 -11.57 2.89
C TYR A 657 -21.11 -11.29 4.31
N GLU A 658 -20.72 -12.33 5.03
CA GLU A 658 -19.98 -12.22 6.27
C GLU A 658 -18.55 -12.73 6.07
N VAL A 659 -17.62 -12.08 6.75
CA VAL A 659 -16.22 -12.49 6.83
C VAL A 659 -15.89 -12.76 8.28
N THR A 660 -15.46 -13.98 8.55
CA THR A 660 -14.94 -14.40 9.85
C THR A 660 -13.46 -14.79 9.68
N PRO A 661 -12.68 -14.94 10.77
CA PRO A 661 -11.34 -15.51 10.70
C PRO A 661 -11.29 -16.91 10.05
N PHE A 662 -12.40 -17.65 10.05
CA PHE A 662 -12.46 -19.00 9.50
C PHE A 662 -12.98 -19.02 8.06
N GLU A 663 -14.11 -18.37 7.80
CA GLU A 663 -14.85 -18.48 6.54
C GLU A 663 -15.45 -17.17 6.06
N PHE A 664 -15.55 -17.06 4.73
CA PHE A 664 -16.20 -16.02 3.95
C PHE A 664 -17.39 -16.61 3.20
N GLY A 665 -18.54 -15.96 3.25
CA GLY A 665 -19.71 -16.45 2.51
C GLY A 665 -21.01 -15.76 2.90
N SER A 666 -22.13 -16.35 2.50
CA SER A 666 -23.46 -15.84 2.86
C SER A 666 -24.37 -16.95 3.34
N TRP A 667 -25.27 -16.59 4.25
CA TRP A 667 -26.33 -17.45 4.79
C TRP A 667 -27.58 -17.47 3.88
N VAL A 668 -28.61 -18.17 4.34
CA VAL A 668 -29.91 -18.26 3.67
C VAL A 668 -30.42 -16.86 3.26
N GLY A 669 -30.91 -16.76 2.02
CA GLY A 669 -31.39 -15.54 1.40
C GLY A 669 -30.38 -14.64 0.71
N GLY A 670 -29.11 -15.04 0.67
CA GLY A 670 -28.24 -14.62 -0.41
C GLY A 670 -28.41 -15.56 -1.62
N ARG A 671 -27.85 -15.18 -2.78
CA ARG A 671 -27.79 -16.08 -3.94
C ARG A 671 -26.65 -17.10 -3.86
N VAL A 672 -25.66 -16.92 -2.99
CA VAL A 672 -24.55 -17.89 -2.79
C VAL A 672 -24.94 -19.03 -1.83
N GLN A 673 -25.38 -18.70 -0.60
CA GLN A 673 -25.74 -19.65 0.47
C GLN A 673 -24.66 -20.71 0.76
N ALA A 674 -23.40 -20.27 0.78
CA ALA A 674 -22.23 -21.12 0.90
C ALA A 674 -21.05 -20.32 1.44
N PHE A 675 -20.04 -21.06 1.91
CA PHE A 675 -18.85 -20.54 2.58
C PHE A 675 -17.58 -21.17 2.02
N ILE A 676 -16.52 -20.37 1.97
CA ILE A 676 -15.14 -20.79 1.70
C ILE A 676 -14.25 -20.35 2.86
N GLN A 677 -13.13 -21.02 3.08
CA GLN A 677 -12.13 -20.57 4.05
C GLN A 677 -11.59 -19.17 3.69
N THR A 678 -11.67 -18.22 4.63
CA THR A 678 -11.28 -16.81 4.41
C THR A 678 -9.85 -16.67 3.91
N LYS A 679 -8.95 -17.53 4.43
CA LYS A 679 -7.54 -17.57 4.05
C LYS A 679 -7.32 -17.72 2.53
N PHE A 680 -8.23 -18.41 1.84
CA PHE A 680 -8.11 -18.76 0.41
C PHE A 680 -9.05 -17.97 -0.48
N LEU A 681 -9.59 -16.84 0.00
CA LEU A 681 -10.67 -16.08 -0.64
C LEU A 681 -10.37 -15.67 -2.10
N GLY A 682 -9.12 -15.35 -2.43
CA GLY A 682 -8.73 -14.95 -3.80
C GLY A 682 -8.54 -16.11 -4.78
N THR A 683 -8.77 -17.35 -4.36
CA THR A 683 -8.54 -18.54 -5.19
C THR A 683 -9.60 -18.67 -6.27
N SER A 684 -9.19 -18.92 -7.51
CA SER A 684 -10.11 -19.27 -8.59
C SER A 684 -10.73 -20.65 -8.33
N MET A 685 -12.05 -20.66 -8.16
CA MET A 685 -12.84 -21.86 -7.88
C MET A 685 -13.81 -22.10 -9.04
N SER A 686 -14.27 -23.34 -9.23
CA SER A 686 -15.42 -23.65 -10.08
C SER A 686 -16.12 -24.89 -9.55
N ALA A 687 -17.45 -24.86 -9.52
CA ALA A 687 -18.29 -25.93 -8.99
C ALA A 687 -17.87 -26.40 -7.58
N GLY A 688 -17.47 -25.43 -6.74
CA GLY A 688 -17.07 -25.64 -5.35
C GLY A 688 -15.67 -26.25 -5.14
N LYS A 689 -14.81 -26.31 -6.17
CA LYS A 689 -13.44 -26.84 -6.09
C LYS A 689 -12.43 -25.89 -6.76
N PRO A 690 -11.14 -25.93 -6.38
CA PRO A 690 -10.11 -25.12 -7.05
C PRO A 690 -9.99 -25.49 -8.52
N GLN A 691 -9.96 -24.48 -9.40
CA GLN A 691 -9.74 -24.71 -10.84
C GLN A 691 -8.34 -25.26 -11.10
N ASN A 692 -7.33 -24.73 -10.39
CA ASN A 692 -5.96 -25.24 -10.38
C ASN A 692 -5.61 -25.83 -9.00
N LYS A 693 -5.49 -27.16 -8.90
CA LYS A 693 -5.15 -27.84 -7.64
C LYS A 693 -3.74 -27.56 -7.13
N SER A 694 -2.87 -26.98 -7.95
CA SER A 694 -1.49 -26.65 -7.56
C SER A 694 -1.35 -25.23 -7.04
N GLU A 695 -2.39 -24.40 -7.17
CA GLU A 695 -2.29 -22.94 -7.07
C GLU A 695 -3.55 -22.34 -6.42
N CYS A 696 -3.40 -21.91 -5.17
CA CYS A 696 -4.38 -21.18 -4.38
C CYS A 696 -3.84 -19.79 -4.04
N VAL A 697 -4.68 -18.88 -3.58
CA VAL A 697 -4.28 -17.50 -3.28
C VAL A 697 -4.45 -17.25 -1.79
N GLU A 698 -3.38 -16.81 -1.13
CA GLU A 698 -3.40 -16.33 0.26
C GLU A 698 -3.19 -14.82 0.31
N GLY A 699 -3.76 -14.16 1.33
CA GLY A 699 -3.62 -12.72 1.51
C GLY A 699 -4.55 -11.88 0.65
N PHE A 700 -5.63 -12.47 0.09
CA PHE A 700 -6.77 -11.68 -0.43
C PHE A 700 -7.69 -11.20 0.70
N ASP A 701 -7.45 -11.69 1.92
CA ASP A 701 -8.12 -11.30 3.16
C ASP A 701 -7.30 -10.30 3.97
N LYS A 702 -6.45 -9.46 3.34
CA LYS A 702 -5.70 -8.41 4.05
C LYS A 702 -6.64 -7.62 4.94
N LEU A 703 -6.24 -7.42 6.19
CA LEU A 703 -7.05 -6.69 7.17
C LEU A 703 -7.46 -5.30 6.64
N THR A 704 -6.53 -4.59 5.99
CA THR A 704 -6.78 -3.29 5.37
C THR A 704 -7.74 -3.38 4.18
N LEU A 705 -7.66 -4.41 3.35
CA LEU A 705 -8.62 -4.62 2.26
C LEU A 705 -10.03 -4.93 2.80
N MET A 706 -10.14 -5.68 3.91
CA MET A 706 -11.43 -5.93 4.58
C MET A 706 -12.02 -4.62 5.14
N GLN A 707 -11.20 -3.78 5.78
CA GLN A 707 -11.60 -2.44 6.24
C GLN A 707 -12.06 -1.56 5.07
N GLY A 708 -11.31 -1.57 3.98
CA GLY A 708 -11.66 -0.82 2.77
C GLY A 708 -12.97 -1.28 2.15
N THR A 709 -13.18 -2.59 2.05
CA THR A 709 -14.38 -3.19 1.47
C THR A 709 -15.62 -2.93 2.34
N THR A 710 -15.53 -3.13 3.66
CA THR A 710 -16.68 -2.89 4.55
C THR A 710 -17.10 -1.44 4.59
N ALA A 711 -16.18 -0.50 4.36
CA ALA A 711 -16.43 0.94 4.33
C ALA A 711 -16.50 1.51 2.91
N ASN A 712 -16.60 0.66 1.87
CA ASN A 712 -16.68 1.08 0.48
C ASN A 712 -18.09 1.56 0.11
N ALA A 713 -18.48 2.73 0.60
CA ALA A 713 -19.78 3.34 0.35
C ALA A 713 -19.75 4.41 -0.76
N PHE A 714 -18.70 4.43 -1.61
CA PHE A 714 -18.51 5.42 -2.67
C PHE A 714 -19.72 5.56 -3.59
N THR A 715 -20.31 4.44 -3.99
CA THR A 715 -21.54 4.44 -4.80
C THR A 715 -22.66 5.21 -4.09
N ALA A 716 -22.86 4.98 -2.79
CA ALA A 716 -23.89 5.68 -2.04
C ALA A 716 -23.60 7.17 -1.86
N TRP A 717 -22.34 7.52 -1.57
CA TRP A 717 -21.90 8.90 -1.43
C TRP A 717 -22.08 9.70 -2.72
N PHE A 718 -21.76 9.10 -3.87
CA PHE A 718 -21.95 9.74 -5.17
C PHE A 718 -23.43 9.83 -5.55
N ILE A 719 -24.27 8.85 -5.23
CA ILE A 719 -25.72 8.98 -5.48
C ILE A 719 -26.31 10.11 -4.62
N ASP A 720 -25.93 10.20 -3.34
CA ASP A 720 -26.39 11.27 -2.44
C ASP A 720 -25.89 12.64 -2.91
N SER A 721 -24.60 12.75 -3.23
CA SER A 721 -23.96 13.99 -3.68
C SER A 721 -24.44 14.46 -5.06
N PHE A 722 -24.51 13.57 -6.06
CA PHE A 722 -24.78 13.96 -7.46
C PHE A 722 -26.27 14.14 -7.74
N TYR A 723 -27.12 13.37 -7.07
CA TYR A 723 -28.56 13.34 -7.35
C TYR A 723 -29.41 13.84 -6.17
N GLY A 724 -28.80 14.10 -5.01
CA GLY A 724 -29.54 14.47 -3.79
C GLY A 724 -30.46 13.34 -3.32
N ILE A 725 -30.07 12.08 -3.59
CA ILE A 725 -30.83 10.87 -3.25
C ILE A 725 -30.03 10.09 -2.20
N PRO A 726 -30.38 10.17 -0.91
CA PRO A 726 -29.73 9.35 0.09
C PRO A 726 -30.15 7.89 -0.10
N VAL A 727 -29.19 7.02 -0.42
CA VAL A 727 -29.44 5.58 -0.59
C VAL A 727 -29.16 4.76 0.67
N PHE A 728 -28.54 5.35 1.70
CA PHE A 728 -28.58 4.80 3.05
C PHE A 728 -30.04 4.72 3.54
N ALA A 729 -30.32 3.96 4.60
CA ALA A 729 -31.66 3.73 5.15
C ALA A 729 -32.42 4.98 5.68
N LYS A 730 -32.13 6.19 5.18
CA LYS A 730 -32.96 7.40 5.27
C LYS A 730 -34.15 7.28 4.31
N ARG A 731 -35.33 6.83 4.75
CA ARG A 731 -36.53 6.90 3.88
C ARG A 731 -37.78 7.47 4.57
N TRP A 732 -37.92 8.79 4.48
CA TRP A 732 -39.20 9.48 4.34
C TRP A 732 -39.54 9.56 2.83
N LEU A 733 -40.21 8.53 2.31
CA LEU A 733 -40.55 8.39 0.88
C LEU A 733 -41.80 9.21 0.49
N GLU A 734 -41.71 10.55 0.52
CA GLU A 734 -42.75 11.39 -0.11
C GLU A 734 -42.23 12.44 -1.11
N LYS A 735 -40.92 12.70 -1.19
CA LYS A 735 -40.38 13.61 -2.22
C LYS A 735 -39.02 13.17 -2.73
N ARG A 736 -39.00 12.64 -3.97
CA ARG A 736 -38.08 12.98 -5.09
C ARG A 736 -37.84 11.77 -6.02
N GLN A 737 -38.18 11.97 -7.28
CA GLN A 737 -37.44 11.40 -8.42
C GLN A 737 -37.32 12.52 -9.47
N LYS A 738 -36.11 12.92 -9.80
CA LYS A 738 -35.77 13.46 -11.11
C LYS A 738 -34.63 12.61 -11.63
N VAL A 739 -34.96 11.69 -12.54
CA VAL A 739 -33.99 10.86 -13.25
C VAL A 739 -33.45 11.70 -14.41
N ASN A 740 -32.13 11.82 -14.53
CA ASN A 740 -31.50 12.38 -15.72
C ASN A 740 -31.53 11.32 -16.84
N PRO A 741 -32.13 11.60 -18.01
CA PRO A 741 -32.37 10.58 -19.03
C PRO A 741 -31.20 10.30 -19.99
N ASP A 742 -30.03 10.92 -19.85
CA ASP A 742 -28.97 10.80 -20.88
C ASP A 742 -27.90 9.72 -20.63
N ILE A 743 -27.49 9.07 -21.73
CA ILE A 743 -26.85 7.76 -21.79
C ILE A 743 -25.54 7.91 -22.56
N ASN A 744 -24.40 7.91 -21.84
CA ASN A 744 -23.05 7.42 -22.25
C ASN A 744 -21.92 8.10 -21.46
N ASP A 745 -21.98 7.92 -20.14
CA ASP A 745 -20.92 7.78 -19.10
C ASP A 745 -21.62 8.13 -17.78
N ILE A 746 -21.02 7.92 -16.61
CA ILE A 746 -21.57 8.52 -15.37
C ILE A 746 -21.27 10.02 -15.49
N PRO A 747 -22.26 10.90 -15.69
CA PRO A 747 -21.98 12.32 -15.84
C PRO A 747 -21.68 12.89 -14.45
N ILE A 748 -20.39 13.03 -14.13
CA ILE A 748 -19.94 13.72 -12.90
C ILE A 748 -20.42 15.18 -13.01
N PRO A 749 -21.23 15.67 -12.05
CA PRO A 749 -21.66 17.07 -12.06
C PRO A 749 -20.46 18.03 -12.02
N GLU A 750 -20.55 19.17 -12.72
CA GLU A 750 -19.42 20.12 -12.83
C GLU A 750 -18.95 20.65 -11.47
N ASP A 751 -19.88 20.79 -10.51
CA ASP A 751 -19.60 21.20 -9.13
C ASP A 751 -18.91 20.13 -8.28
N GLN A 752 -18.82 18.89 -8.78
CA GLN A 752 -18.26 17.75 -8.05
C GLN A 752 -16.86 17.34 -8.54
N TYR A 753 -16.29 18.00 -9.55
CA TYR A 753 -14.92 17.72 -10.00
C TYR A 753 -13.85 17.99 -8.93
N ASP A 754 -14.13 18.93 -8.03
CA ASP A 754 -13.26 19.28 -6.90
C ASP A 754 -13.50 18.37 -5.66
N ASN A 755 -14.43 17.43 -5.72
CA ASN A 755 -14.68 16.51 -4.62
C ASN A 755 -13.49 15.52 -4.47
N PRO A 756 -12.82 15.44 -3.30
CA PRO A 756 -11.66 14.56 -3.10
C PRO A 756 -11.94 13.08 -3.38
N LEU A 757 -13.17 12.62 -3.12
CA LEU A 757 -13.56 11.23 -3.38
C LEU A 757 -13.71 10.97 -4.90
N VAL A 758 -14.20 11.95 -5.65
CA VAL A 758 -14.28 11.89 -7.12
C VAL A 758 -12.88 11.90 -7.73
N GLN A 759 -11.99 12.75 -7.22
CA GLN A 759 -10.59 12.79 -7.65
C GLN A 759 -9.89 11.47 -7.38
N LEU A 760 -10.11 10.85 -6.21
CA LEU A 760 -9.53 9.54 -5.89
C LEU A 760 -10.01 8.44 -6.86
N ALA A 761 -11.30 8.39 -7.15
CA ALA A 761 -11.86 7.43 -8.11
C ALA A 761 -11.32 7.67 -9.52
N ASN A 762 -11.25 8.93 -9.98
CA ASN A 762 -10.66 9.28 -11.27
C ASN A 762 -9.17 8.93 -11.36
N MET A 763 -8.38 9.20 -10.32
CA MET A 763 -6.96 8.84 -10.27
C MET A 763 -6.78 7.32 -10.31
N THR A 764 -7.61 6.56 -9.59
CA THR A 764 -7.58 5.09 -9.61
C THR A 764 -7.93 4.57 -11.02
N ALA A 765 -8.97 5.14 -11.63
CA ALA A 765 -9.39 4.79 -12.99
C ALA A 765 -8.29 5.04 -14.01
N GLU A 766 -7.68 6.23 -13.97
CA GLU A 766 -6.61 6.61 -14.88
C GLU A 766 -5.34 5.76 -14.70
N TYR A 767 -4.95 5.46 -13.46
CA TYR A 767 -3.72 4.73 -13.17
C TYR A 767 -3.78 3.25 -13.59
N PHE A 768 -4.96 2.62 -13.45
CA PHE A 768 -5.15 1.18 -13.67
C PHE A 768 -5.95 0.83 -14.93
N ASP A 769 -6.18 1.80 -15.83
CA ASP A 769 -6.97 1.62 -17.07
C ASP A 769 -8.38 1.06 -16.82
N LEU A 770 -9.02 1.55 -15.75
CA LEU A 770 -10.39 1.21 -15.37
C LEU A 770 -11.33 2.35 -15.74
N THR A 771 -12.61 2.05 -15.91
CA THR A 771 -13.65 3.08 -15.94
C THR A 771 -13.93 3.60 -14.52
N PHE A 772 -14.42 4.84 -14.40
CA PHE A 772 -14.84 5.39 -13.10
C PHE A 772 -15.76 4.43 -12.33
N ASN A 773 -16.72 3.79 -13.01
CA ASN A 773 -17.67 2.87 -12.39
C ASN A 773 -17.00 1.60 -11.83
N GLU A 774 -16.09 1.01 -12.60
CA GLU A 774 -15.35 -0.19 -12.19
C GLU A 774 -14.52 0.05 -10.92
N THR A 775 -14.05 1.28 -10.70
CA THR A 775 -13.31 1.60 -9.48
C THR A 775 -14.15 1.60 -8.20
N LEU A 776 -15.49 1.70 -8.30
CA LEU A 776 -16.36 1.94 -7.15
C LEU A 776 -16.69 0.69 -6.34
N TRP A 777 -16.42 -0.49 -6.87
CA TRP A 777 -16.70 -1.76 -6.20
C TRP A 777 -15.39 -2.42 -5.80
N ALA A 778 -15.39 -3.10 -4.66
CA ALA A 778 -14.28 -3.98 -4.31
C ALA A 778 -14.49 -5.27 -5.08
N THR A 779 -13.70 -5.49 -6.13
CA THR A 779 -13.82 -6.67 -6.99
C THR A 779 -13.02 -7.83 -6.41
N TYR A 780 -13.68 -8.97 -6.23
CA TYR A 780 -13.08 -10.18 -5.69
C TYR A 780 -13.21 -11.30 -6.74
N PRO A 781 -12.16 -12.09 -7.00
CA PRO A 781 -12.32 -13.36 -7.72
C PRO A 781 -13.42 -14.19 -7.03
N ASN A 782 -14.37 -14.73 -7.79
CA ASN A 782 -15.52 -15.39 -7.20
C ASN A 782 -15.17 -16.82 -6.73
N PRO A 783 -15.10 -17.10 -5.42
CA PRO A 783 -14.85 -18.46 -4.93
C PRO A 783 -16.05 -19.40 -5.10
N PHE A 784 -17.19 -18.88 -5.57
CA PHE A 784 -18.44 -19.60 -5.75
C PHE A 784 -18.84 -19.76 -7.23
N GLU A 785 -17.94 -19.47 -8.18
CA GLU A 785 -18.22 -19.63 -9.61
C GLU A 785 -18.77 -21.05 -9.92
N ASP A 786 -19.85 -21.10 -10.69
CA ASP A 786 -20.58 -22.32 -11.08
C ASP A 786 -21.05 -23.21 -9.91
N TYR A 787 -21.08 -22.69 -8.68
CA TYR A 787 -21.49 -23.47 -7.51
C TYR A 787 -23.00 -23.80 -7.51
N ASN A 788 -23.82 -22.86 -7.99
CA ASN A 788 -25.25 -23.00 -8.16
C ASN A 788 -25.70 -22.24 -9.43
N GLU A 789 -26.99 -22.34 -9.78
CA GLU A 789 -27.52 -21.70 -11.01
C GLU A 789 -27.34 -20.17 -11.01
N ASP A 790 -27.43 -19.52 -9.85
CA ASP A 790 -27.23 -18.07 -9.75
C ASP A 790 -25.76 -17.65 -9.90
N MET A 791 -24.81 -18.56 -9.69
CA MET A 791 -23.35 -18.32 -9.81
C MET A 791 -22.76 -18.81 -11.14
N LYS A 792 -23.60 -19.30 -12.05
CA LYS A 792 -23.15 -19.87 -13.32
C LYS A 792 -22.49 -18.81 -14.21
N GLY A 793 -21.22 -19.02 -14.57
CA GLY A 793 -20.44 -18.08 -15.39
C GLY A 793 -20.17 -16.73 -14.72
N VAL A 794 -20.23 -16.66 -13.38
CA VAL A 794 -19.92 -15.46 -12.61
C VAL A 794 -18.50 -15.58 -12.08
N SER A 795 -17.54 -14.93 -12.73
CA SER A 795 -16.12 -15.02 -12.39
C SER A 795 -15.69 -14.09 -11.26
N GLU A 796 -16.45 -13.02 -10.98
CA GLU A 796 -16.11 -11.99 -10.00
C GLU A 796 -17.31 -11.60 -9.14
N LEU A 797 -17.04 -11.21 -7.90
CA LEU A 797 -18.00 -10.59 -6.98
C LEU A 797 -17.71 -9.09 -6.90
N LEU A 798 -18.75 -8.26 -7.03
CA LEU A 798 -18.66 -6.81 -6.92
C LEU A 798 -19.20 -6.38 -5.54
N LEU A 799 -18.28 -6.15 -4.61
CA LEU A 799 -18.61 -5.94 -3.21
C LEU A 799 -18.59 -4.44 -2.84
N VAL A 800 -19.54 -4.04 -2.00
CA VAL A 800 -19.71 -2.68 -1.48
C VAL A 800 -20.00 -2.73 0.03
N ASP A 801 -20.06 -1.56 0.65
CA ASP A 801 -20.41 -1.42 2.06
C ASP A 801 -21.77 -2.08 2.38
N GLY A 802 -21.78 -2.90 3.44
CA GLY A 802 -22.95 -3.66 3.89
C GLY A 802 -24.18 -2.81 4.20
N SER A 803 -23.98 -1.56 4.65
CA SER A 803 -25.07 -0.63 5.02
C SER A 803 -25.97 -0.26 3.84
N LEU A 804 -25.51 -0.45 2.61
CA LEU A 804 -26.27 -0.11 1.41
C LEU A 804 -27.44 -1.08 1.17
N THR A 805 -27.50 -2.21 1.87
CA THR A 805 -28.63 -3.17 1.83
C THR A 805 -29.88 -2.66 2.52
N LEU A 806 -29.87 -1.41 3.00
CA LEU A 806 -30.91 -0.77 3.81
C LEU A 806 -31.02 -1.35 5.23
N GLU A 807 -30.10 -2.25 5.58
CA GLU A 807 -29.85 -2.75 6.92
C GLU A 807 -28.50 -2.19 7.40
N SER A 808 -28.49 -1.01 8.03
CA SER A 808 -27.24 -0.43 8.57
C SER A 808 -26.74 -1.17 9.81
N ASN A 809 -27.54 -2.06 10.39
CA ASN A 809 -27.15 -2.94 11.50
C ASN A 809 -26.82 -4.35 10.94
N PRO A 810 -25.59 -4.85 11.09
CA PRO A 810 -25.18 -6.19 10.61
C PRO A 810 -25.75 -7.32 11.48
N LEU A 811 -27.08 -7.45 11.52
CA LEU A 811 -27.78 -8.43 12.37
C LEU A 811 -27.92 -9.79 11.72
N ARG A 812 -27.84 -9.89 10.39
CA ARG A 812 -28.01 -11.15 9.66
C ARG A 812 -27.08 -12.28 10.14
N PRO A 813 -25.78 -12.05 10.37
CA PRO A 813 -24.91 -13.04 11.01
C PRO A 813 -25.39 -13.49 12.40
N LEU A 814 -26.11 -12.65 13.14
CA LEU A 814 -26.48 -12.89 14.53
C LEU A 814 -27.84 -13.58 14.69
N ILE A 815 -28.72 -13.48 13.70
CA ILE A 815 -30.08 -14.01 13.77
C ILE A 815 -30.24 -15.38 13.10
N ILE A 816 -29.15 -15.94 12.54
CA ILE A 816 -29.18 -17.28 11.97
C ILE A 816 -29.42 -18.33 13.07
N PRO A 817 -30.38 -19.27 12.88
CA PRO A 817 -30.74 -20.24 13.91
C PRO A 817 -29.57 -21.11 14.41
N ASP A 818 -28.61 -21.44 13.55
CA ASP A 818 -27.46 -22.29 13.87
C ASP A 818 -26.54 -21.71 14.96
N ARG A 819 -26.44 -20.38 15.06
CA ARG A 819 -25.66 -19.72 16.11
C ARG A 819 -26.38 -19.66 17.47
N LYS A 820 -27.71 -19.85 17.50
CA LYS A 820 -28.54 -19.96 18.71
C LYS A 820 -28.36 -18.81 19.70
N LEU A 821 -28.30 -17.56 19.23
CA LEU A 821 -28.12 -16.41 20.11
C LEU A 821 -29.28 -16.25 21.09
N ASP A 822 -28.96 -15.93 22.33
CA ASP A 822 -29.92 -15.66 23.40
C ASP A 822 -30.22 -14.16 23.51
N LEU A 823 -29.17 -13.34 23.38
CA LEU A 823 -29.23 -11.88 23.43
C LEU A 823 -28.42 -11.29 22.28
N ILE A 824 -29.01 -10.33 21.58
CA ILE A 824 -28.33 -9.50 20.59
C ILE A 824 -28.40 -8.05 21.07
N ILE A 825 -27.24 -7.45 21.30
CA ILE A 825 -27.08 -6.04 21.62
C ILE A 825 -26.82 -5.30 20.31
N VAL A 826 -27.57 -4.23 20.05
CA VAL A 826 -27.45 -3.45 18.83
C VAL A 826 -27.15 -2.01 19.18
N TYR A 827 -25.93 -1.56 18.88
CA TYR A 827 -25.59 -0.15 18.90
C TYR A 827 -25.84 0.43 17.51
N GLU A 828 -26.77 1.38 17.44
CA GLU A 828 -27.15 2.04 16.19
C GLU A 828 -26.79 3.52 16.26
N ALA A 829 -25.97 3.97 15.33
CA ALA A 829 -25.64 5.38 15.12
C ALA A 829 -25.84 5.73 13.64
N SER A 830 -27.04 5.44 13.14
CA SER A 830 -27.48 5.82 11.81
C SER A 830 -27.95 7.29 11.76
N SER A 831 -28.13 7.81 10.55
CA SER A 831 -28.60 9.18 10.32
C SER A 831 -30.02 9.23 9.76
N ASP A 832 -30.95 8.41 10.26
CA ASP A 832 -32.26 8.19 9.62
C ASP A 832 -33.32 9.26 9.91
N ALA A 833 -33.05 10.15 10.86
CA ALA A 833 -33.94 11.20 11.34
C ALA A 833 -33.41 12.61 11.02
N PRO A 834 -34.23 13.67 11.20
CA PRO A 834 -33.76 15.06 11.18
C PRO A 834 -32.53 15.27 12.07
N ASN A 835 -31.61 16.13 11.65
CA ASN A 835 -30.33 16.38 12.33
C ASN A 835 -29.43 15.13 12.47
N SER A 836 -29.60 14.11 11.63
CA SER A 836 -28.77 12.90 11.59
C SER A 836 -28.86 12.01 12.84
N TRP A 837 -30.04 11.95 13.48
CA TRP A 837 -30.31 11.05 14.61
C TRP A 837 -30.94 9.72 14.19
N VAL A 838 -31.06 8.80 15.14
CA VAL A 838 -31.64 7.47 14.97
C VAL A 838 -33.15 7.50 15.18
N ASN A 839 -33.92 6.78 14.34
CA ASN A 839 -35.37 6.62 14.50
C ASN A 839 -35.86 5.16 14.45
N GLY A 840 -34.96 4.17 14.31
CA GLY A 840 -35.27 2.75 14.28
C GLY A 840 -35.62 2.15 12.91
N THR A 841 -35.46 2.91 11.82
CA THR A 841 -35.74 2.42 10.45
C THR A 841 -34.94 1.16 10.11
N ASN A 842 -33.66 1.08 10.49
CA ASN A 842 -32.83 -0.10 10.17
C ASN A 842 -33.31 -1.38 10.85
N LEU A 843 -33.77 -1.31 12.09
CA LEU A 843 -34.32 -2.46 12.80
C LEU A 843 -35.59 -2.99 12.12
N ILE A 844 -36.44 -2.10 11.63
CA ILE A 844 -37.65 -2.48 10.89
C ILE A 844 -37.28 -3.16 9.58
N ASN A 845 -36.29 -2.62 8.84
CA ASN A 845 -35.82 -3.24 7.61
C ASN A 845 -35.28 -4.65 7.86
N THR A 846 -34.49 -4.84 8.92
CA THR A 846 -34.01 -6.17 9.34
C THR A 846 -35.19 -7.11 9.68
N ALA A 847 -36.20 -6.62 10.41
CA ALA A 847 -37.37 -7.43 10.76
C ALA A 847 -38.15 -7.88 9.51
N LEU A 848 -38.28 -6.99 8.51
CA LEU A 848 -38.95 -7.27 7.26
C LEU A 848 -38.18 -8.30 6.42
N THR A 849 -36.86 -8.19 6.34
CA THR A 849 -36.02 -9.14 5.58
C THR A 849 -35.92 -10.49 6.28
N ALA A 850 -35.79 -10.52 7.61
CA ALA A 850 -35.83 -11.75 8.41
C ALA A 850 -37.17 -12.49 8.22
N SER A 851 -38.29 -11.77 8.27
CA SER A 851 -39.64 -12.34 8.04
C SER A 851 -39.77 -12.98 6.66
N GLN A 852 -39.26 -12.34 5.60
CA GLN A 852 -39.26 -12.90 4.25
C GLN A 852 -38.39 -14.17 4.13
N GLY A 853 -37.31 -14.23 4.90
CA GLY A 853 -36.42 -15.39 4.98
C GLY A 853 -36.88 -16.48 5.92
N ASN A 854 -38.03 -16.32 6.57
CA ASN A 854 -38.50 -17.19 7.65
C ASN A 854 -37.46 -17.36 8.77
N ILE A 855 -36.70 -16.30 9.05
CA ILE A 855 -35.72 -16.24 10.13
C ILE A 855 -36.40 -15.66 11.39
N PRO A 856 -36.33 -16.33 12.55
CA PRO A 856 -36.91 -15.82 13.79
C PRO A 856 -36.33 -14.45 14.17
N PHE A 857 -37.19 -13.44 14.30
CA PHE A 857 -36.80 -12.09 14.71
C PHE A 857 -37.88 -11.48 15.61
N PRO A 858 -37.52 -10.69 16.64
CA PRO A 858 -38.52 -10.06 17.49
C PRO A 858 -39.37 -9.04 16.73
N LYS A 859 -40.61 -8.87 17.17
CA LYS A 859 -41.49 -7.83 16.60
C LYS A 859 -40.91 -6.44 16.93
N ILE A 860 -40.73 -5.63 15.89
CA ILE A 860 -40.27 -4.24 16.00
C ILE A 860 -41.46 -3.30 15.72
N PRO A 861 -41.69 -2.27 16.55
CA PRO A 861 -42.68 -1.23 16.26
C PRO A 861 -42.33 -0.42 15.01
N ASP A 862 -43.32 0.23 14.40
CA ASP A 862 -43.07 1.18 13.31
C ASP A 862 -42.38 2.47 13.83
N VAL A 863 -41.80 3.24 12.90
CA VAL A 863 -41.03 4.46 13.23
C VAL A 863 -41.84 5.47 14.04
N ASN A 864 -43.13 5.65 13.72
CA ASN A 864 -43.97 6.60 14.44
C ASN A 864 -44.17 6.15 15.88
N THR A 865 -44.37 4.85 16.11
CA THR A 865 -44.43 4.27 17.46
C THR A 865 -43.11 4.46 18.22
N ILE A 866 -41.96 4.16 17.59
CA ILE A 866 -40.63 4.32 18.21
C ILE A 866 -40.41 5.74 18.70
N VAL A 867 -40.64 6.72 17.82
CA VAL A 867 -40.44 8.14 18.14
C VAL A 867 -41.51 8.62 19.14
N ALA A 868 -42.78 8.24 18.96
CA ALA A 868 -43.86 8.67 19.83
C ALA A 868 -43.73 8.17 21.28
N GLN A 869 -43.09 7.02 21.47
CA GLN A 869 -42.82 6.44 22.78
C GLN A 869 -41.41 6.76 23.31
N ASN A 870 -40.68 7.64 22.63
CA ASN A 870 -39.32 8.06 23.00
C ASN A 870 -38.31 6.90 23.08
N LEU A 871 -38.55 5.80 22.34
CA LEU A 871 -37.67 4.62 22.33
C LEU A 871 -36.34 4.91 21.63
N SER A 872 -36.29 5.90 20.75
CA SER A 872 -35.06 6.36 20.08
C SER A 872 -34.09 7.11 21.01
N PHE A 873 -34.46 7.37 22.27
CA PHE A 873 -33.66 8.13 23.24
C PHE A 873 -33.25 7.29 24.46
N GLN A 874 -33.57 5.99 24.46
CA GLN A 874 -33.27 5.10 25.58
C GLN A 874 -33.01 3.65 25.15
N PRO A 875 -32.19 2.90 25.90
CA PRO A 875 -32.08 1.46 25.78
C PRO A 875 -33.46 0.79 25.86
N THR A 876 -33.75 -0.10 24.91
CA THR A 876 -35.05 -0.78 24.84
C THR A 876 -34.88 -2.25 24.50
N PHE A 877 -35.59 -3.13 25.20
CA PHE A 877 -35.66 -4.55 24.85
C PHE A 877 -36.82 -4.86 23.90
N PHE A 878 -36.58 -5.72 22.92
CA PHE A 878 -37.60 -6.29 22.04
C PHE A 878 -37.58 -7.82 22.11
N GLY A 879 -38.77 -8.43 22.09
CA GLY A 879 -38.91 -9.89 22.09
C GLY A 879 -38.91 -10.54 23.48
N CYS A 880 -39.21 -9.82 24.56
CA CYS A 880 -39.17 -10.41 25.91
C CYS A 880 -40.15 -11.56 26.12
N ASN A 881 -41.28 -11.57 25.40
CA ASN A 881 -42.28 -12.63 25.44
C ASN A 881 -42.27 -13.49 24.16
N ALA A 882 -41.19 -13.40 23.36
CA ALA A 882 -41.10 -14.14 22.12
C ALA A 882 -40.84 -15.64 22.34
N SER A 883 -41.02 -16.42 21.27
CA SER A 883 -40.78 -17.87 21.26
C SER A 883 -39.33 -18.21 21.61
N SER A 884 -39.07 -19.47 21.96
CA SER A 884 -37.73 -19.89 22.35
C SER A 884 -36.68 -19.82 21.25
N SER A 885 -37.11 -19.86 19.99
CA SER A 885 -36.28 -19.69 18.81
C SER A 885 -35.96 -18.23 18.46
N THR A 886 -36.58 -17.25 19.12
CA THR A 886 -36.38 -15.82 18.83
C THR A 886 -35.41 -15.22 19.84
N PRO A 887 -34.29 -14.60 19.42
CA PRO A 887 -33.37 -13.95 20.34
C PRO A 887 -34.01 -12.71 21.00
N LEU A 888 -33.60 -12.42 22.23
CA LEU A 888 -33.87 -11.13 22.87
C LEU A 888 -33.01 -10.06 22.20
N LEU A 889 -33.58 -8.91 21.87
CA LEU A 889 -32.84 -7.80 21.28
C LEU A 889 -32.76 -6.64 22.27
N LEU A 890 -31.56 -6.14 22.56
CA LEU A 890 -31.32 -4.89 23.28
C LEU A 890 -30.89 -3.84 22.25
N TRP A 891 -31.68 -2.81 22.05
CA TRP A 891 -31.36 -1.71 21.15
C TRP A 891 -30.83 -0.51 21.93
N LEU A 892 -29.66 -0.01 21.52
CA LEU A 892 -28.95 1.13 22.05
C LEU A 892 -28.84 2.20 20.95
N PRO A 893 -29.87 3.03 20.76
CA PRO A 893 -29.83 4.09 19.76
C PRO A 893 -28.90 5.22 20.21
N ASN A 894 -28.09 5.73 19.28
CA ASN A 894 -27.29 6.92 19.52
C ASN A 894 -28.21 8.14 19.68
N ALA A 895 -28.10 8.77 20.84
CA ALA A 895 -28.86 9.92 21.26
C ALA A 895 -27.95 10.83 22.12
N PRO A 896 -28.25 12.13 22.26
CA PRO A 896 -27.45 13.01 23.09
C PRO A 896 -27.67 12.71 24.59
N TRP A 897 -26.65 12.16 25.24
CA TRP A 897 -26.62 11.86 26.67
C TRP A 897 -25.69 12.81 27.39
N THR A 898 -24.41 12.83 27.03
CA THR A 898 -23.39 13.73 27.59
C THR A 898 -23.01 14.85 26.63
N GLY A 899 -23.25 14.67 25.34
CA GLY A 899 -22.96 15.65 24.31
C GLY A 899 -23.60 15.28 22.98
N TYR A 900 -23.43 16.14 21.98
CA TYR A 900 -23.92 15.89 20.64
C TYR A 900 -22.87 15.06 19.87
N THR A 901 -23.31 13.96 19.28
CA THR A 901 -22.42 13.00 18.59
C THR A 901 -22.90 12.68 17.19
N ASN A 902 -23.85 13.46 16.66
CA ASN A 902 -24.37 13.37 15.30
C ASN A 902 -23.39 13.97 14.27
N TYR A 903 -22.11 13.62 14.39
CA TYR A 903 -21.06 13.99 13.44
C TYR A 903 -21.39 13.42 12.05
N SER A 904 -20.94 14.11 11.00
CA SER A 904 -21.17 13.63 9.63
C SER A 904 -20.44 12.30 9.42
N TYR A 905 -21.10 11.35 8.76
CA TYR A 905 -20.47 10.10 8.34
C TYR A 905 -19.29 10.33 7.36
N THR A 906 -19.23 11.49 6.72
CA THR A 906 -18.13 11.91 5.84
C THR A 906 -16.98 12.60 6.57
N GLN A 907 -17.08 12.79 7.89
CA GLN A 907 -16.01 13.42 8.67
C GLN A 907 -14.78 12.49 8.69
N THR A 908 -13.65 13.03 8.26
CA THR A 908 -12.45 12.25 7.94
C THR A 908 -11.46 12.17 9.11
N GLN A 909 -11.54 13.13 10.05
CA GLN A 909 -10.66 13.27 11.22
C GLN A 909 -11.47 13.66 12.45
N PHE A 910 -11.01 13.23 13.62
CA PHE A 910 -11.63 13.52 14.92
C PHE A 910 -10.57 14.03 15.90
N THR A 911 -10.85 15.15 16.56
CA THR A 911 -9.99 15.64 17.64
C THR A 911 -10.08 14.70 18.86
N SER A 912 -9.09 14.74 19.75
CA SER A 912 -9.15 13.95 21.00
C SER A 912 -10.41 14.24 21.82
N ASN A 913 -10.89 15.49 21.82
CA ASN A 913 -12.13 15.89 22.51
C ASN A 913 -13.36 15.22 21.88
N GLN A 914 -13.46 15.21 20.56
CA GLN A 914 -14.56 14.57 19.82
C GLN A 914 -14.56 13.05 20.02
N VAL A 915 -13.37 12.43 20.02
CA VAL A 915 -13.21 11.01 20.37
C VAL A 915 -13.72 10.73 21.78
N ASP A 916 -13.32 11.54 22.77
CA ASP A 916 -13.74 11.38 24.15
C ASP A 916 -15.26 11.55 24.32
N ILE A 917 -15.86 12.56 23.68
CA ILE A 917 -17.33 12.78 23.70
C ILE A 917 -18.07 11.61 23.05
N ALA A 918 -17.61 11.12 21.89
CA ALA A 918 -18.25 9.99 21.20
C ALA A 918 -18.24 8.70 22.04
N LEU A 919 -17.09 8.40 22.65
CA LEU A 919 -16.93 7.24 23.54
C LEU A 919 -17.80 7.37 24.80
N GLU A 920 -17.73 8.51 25.48
CA GLU A 920 -18.45 8.75 26.72
C GLU A 920 -19.97 8.75 26.51
N ASN A 921 -20.46 9.36 25.42
CA ASN A 921 -21.88 9.38 25.11
C ASN A 921 -22.44 7.96 24.92
N ALA A 922 -21.74 7.13 24.13
CA ALA A 922 -22.14 5.74 23.92
C ALA A 922 -21.99 4.90 25.20
N PHE A 923 -20.98 5.18 26.02
CA PHE A 923 -20.82 4.57 27.34
C PHE A 923 -22.04 4.86 28.24
N GLN A 924 -22.50 6.11 28.26
CA GLN A 924 -23.65 6.50 29.07
C GLN A 924 -24.97 5.94 28.54
N VAL A 925 -25.14 5.82 27.22
CA VAL A 925 -26.28 5.10 26.63
C VAL A 925 -26.30 3.63 27.12
N ALA A 926 -25.18 2.93 27.02
CA ALA A 926 -25.07 1.51 27.38
C ALA A 926 -25.25 1.24 28.89
N THR A 927 -24.75 2.14 29.74
CA THR A 927 -24.87 2.06 31.21
C THR A 927 -26.14 2.71 31.76
N TYR A 928 -27.00 3.24 30.88
CA TYR A 928 -28.21 3.98 31.22
C TYR A 928 -27.93 5.10 32.24
N GLY A 929 -26.90 5.89 31.94
CA GLY A 929 -26.43 7.01 32.74
C GLY A 929 -25.71 6.56 34.00
N ASN A 930 -24.87 5.52 33.91
CA ASN A 930 -24.23 4.89 35.07
C ASN A 930 -25.24 4.48 36.17
N GLY A 931 -26.42 4.01 35.74
CA GLY A 931 -27.53 3.66 36.64
C GLY A 931 -28.27 4.85 37.26
N SER A 932 -27.97 6.11 36.92
CA SER A 932 -28.67 7.29 37.45
C SER A 932 -30.12 7.40 36.96
N VAL A 933 -30.42 6.84 35.79
CA VAL A 933 -31.79 6.82 35.24
C VAL A 933 -32.59 5.65 35.80
N ASP A 934 -31.95 4.48 35.99
CA ASP A 934 -32.49 3.33 36.69
C ASP A 934 -31.38 2.56 37.41
N GLU A 935 -31.40 2.58 38.74
CA GLU A 935 -30.38 1.93 39.58
C GLU A 935 -30.36 0.40 39.40
N ASN A 936 -31.44 -0.18 38.88
CA ASN A 936 -31.56 -1.61 38.58
C ASN A 936 -31.09 -1.97 37.17
N TRP A 937 -30.72 -1.01 36.33
CA TRP A 937 -30.28 -1.28 34.95
C TRP A 937 -29.17 -2.34 34.83
N PRO A 938 -28.13 -2.35 35.70
CA PRO A 938 -27.10 -3.39 35.64
C PRO A 938 -27.65 -4.80 35.86
N ALA A 939 -28.65 -4.94 36.75
CA ALA A 939 -29.35 -6.21 36.94
C ALA A 939 -30.18 -6.56 35.70
N CYS A 940 -30.85 -5.60 35.06
CA CYS A 940 -31.62 -5.83 33.84
C CYS A 940 -30.74 -6.36 32.69
N LEU A 941 -29.54 -5.81 32.52
CA LEU A 941 -28.55 -6.29 31.55
C LEU A 941 -28.10 -7.72 31.85
N ALA A 942 -27.81 -8.02 33.12
CA ALA A 942 -27.43 -9.36 33.53
C ALA A 942 -28.55 -10.38 33.33
N CYS A 943 -29.79 -10.02 33.68
CA CYS A 943 -31.00 -10.80 33.43
C CYS A 943 -31.20 -11.08 31.94
N ALA A 944 -30.96 -10.08 31.08
CA ALA A 944 -31.04 -10.26 29.63
C ALA A 944 -30.00 -11.26 29.11
N ALA A 945 -28.76 -11.18 29.61
CA ALA A 945 -27.68 -12.07 29.21
C ALA A 945 -27.97 -13.54 29.57
N ILE A 946 -28.56 -13.82 30.74
CA ILE A 946 -28.81 -15.20 31.20
C ILE A 946 -30.22 -15.72 30.88
N LYS A 947 -31.10 -14.92 30.29
CA LYS A 947 -32.51 -15.32 30.07
C LYS A 947 -32.64 -16.65 29.31
N GLY A 948 -31.85 -16.82 28.25
CA GLY A 948 -31.90 -18.04 27.43
C GLY A 948 -31.35 -19.27 28.15
N SER A 949 -30.26 -19.13 28.90
CA SER A 949 -29.65 -20.22 29.67
C SER A 949 -30.49 -20.62 30.88
N LEU A 950 -31.13 -19.68 31.59
CA LEU A 950 -32.08 -19.98 32.66
C LEU A 950 -33.21 -20.89 32.15
N ARG A 951 -33.74 -20.59 30.97
CA ARG A 951 -34.78 -21.42 30.33
C ARG A 951 -34.26 -22.81 29.96
N ARG A 952 -33.04 -22.93 29.42
CA ARG A 952 -32.44 -24.25 29.10
C ARG A 952 -32.24 -25.11 30.34
N LEU A 953 -31.92 -24.50 31.47
CA LEU A 953 -31.68 -25.17 32.75
C LEU A 953 -32.93 -25.36 33.61
N ASP A 954 -34.11 -24.96 33.10
CA ASP A 954 -35.38 -24.99 33.82
C ASP A 954 -35.31 -24.28 35.19
N ILE A 955 -34.67 -23.10 35.21
CA ILE A 955 -34.54 -22.24 36.39
C ILE A 955 -35.53 -21.08 36.24
N GLU A 956 -36.38 -20.89 37.26
CA GLU A 956 -37.30 -19.76 37.30
C GLU A 956 -36.56 -18.42 37.27
N MET A 957 -37.10 -17.48 36.50
CA MET A 957 -36.52 -16.16 36.35
C MET A 957 -36.66 -15.37 37.67
N PRO A 958 -35.60 -14.72 38.17
CA PRO A 958 -35.69 -13.92 39.39
C PRO A 958 -36.72 -12.79 39.24
N LYS A 959 -37.44 -12.48 40.33
CA LYS A 959 -38.46 -11.41 40.32
C LYS A 959 -37.92 -10.05 39.84
N GLN A 960 -36.68 -9.69 40.24
CA GLN A 960 -36.06 -8.45 39.76
C GLN A 960 -35.86 -8.44 38.24
N CYS A 961 -35.65 -9.60 37.62
CA CYS A 961 -35.57 -9.73 36.16
C CYS A 961 -36.94 -9.52 35.49
N GLU A 962 -38.02 -10.04 36.09
CA GLU A 962 -39.39 -9.78 35.62
C GLU A 962 -39.70 -8.28 35.66
N GLU A 963 -39.46 -7.63 36.80
CA GLU A 963 -39.65 -6.18 36.99
C GLU A 963 -38.78 -5.34 36.03
N CYS A 964 -37.60 -5.84 35.66
CA CYS A 964 -36.75 -5.22 34.63
C CYS A 964 -37.41 -5.27 33.25
N PHE A 965 -37.90 -6.43 32.82
CA PHE A 965 -38.53 -6.57 31.50
C PHE A 965 -39.89 -5.85 31.44
N GLU A 966 -40.64 -5.74 32.54
CA GLU A 966 -41.86 -4.94 32.58
C GLU A 966 -41.60 -3.44 32.31
N ARG A 967 -40.44 -2.93 32.73
CA ARG A 967 -40.08 -1.51 32.58
C ARG A 967 -39.41 -1.18 31.26
N HIS A 968 -38.49 -2.04 30.81
CA HIS A 968 -37.60 -1.73 29.67
C HIS A 968 -37.93 -2.50 28.39
N CYS A 969 -38.87 -3.44 28.45
CA CYS A 969 -39.33 -4.12 27.24
C CYS A 969 -40.46 -3.36 26.58
N TRP A 970 -40.41 -3.26 25.25
CA TRP A 970 -41.54 -2.74 24.50
C TRP A 970 -42.77 -3.63 24.71
N ASN A 971 -43.82 -3.04 25.27
CA ASN A 971 -45.05 -3.74 25.69
C ASN A 971 -46.03 -4.05 24.54
N GLY A 972 -45.66 -3.75 23.29
CA GLY A 972 -46.48 -4.00 22.11
C GLY A 972 -47.50 -2.92 21.77
N THR A 973 -47.57 -1.82 22.54
CA THR A 973 -48.44 -0.68 22.24
C THR A 973 -47.94 0.07 21.00
N THR A 974 -48.86 0.51 20.14
CA THR A 974 -48.58 1.24 18.90
C THR A 974 -49.14 2.66 18.94
N SER A 975 -48.61 3.56 18.12
CA SER A 975 -49.06 4.95 18.01
C SER A 975 -49.23 5.35 16.54
N ASP A 976 -50.39 5.91 16.20
CA ASP A 976 -50.66 6.47 14.86
C ASP A 976 -50.16 7.92 14.72
N ARG A 977 -49.60 8.51 15.79
CA ARG A 977 -49.06 9.88 15.79
C ARG A 977 -47.84 9.96 14.88
N LYS A 978 -47.91 10.75 13.81
CA LYS A 978 -46.76 11.01 12.93
C LYS A 978 -45.61 11.66 13.70
N ALA A 979 -44.40 11.14 13.51
CA ALA A 979 -43.17 11.77 13.99
C ALA A 979 -42.93 13.13 13.29
N THR A 980 -42.47 14.11 14.05
CA THR A 980 -42.15 15.47 13.63
C THR A 980 -40.73 15.84 14.05
N GLU A 981 -40.14 16.89 13.48
CA GLU A 981 -38.79 17.33 13.87
C GLU A 981 -38.68 17.69 15.36
N GLY A 982 -39.75 18.24 15.95
CA GLY A 982 -39.80 18.61 17.37
C GLY A 982 -39.80 17.41 18.33
N ASP A 983 -39.97 16.18 17.83
CA ASP A 983 -39.93 14.96 18.65
C ASP A 983 -38.49 14.51 18.95
N PHE A 984 -37.51 14.97 18.17
CA PHE A 984 -36.11 14.66 18.39
C PHE A 984 -35.52 15.72 19.33
N ASN A 985 -35.75 15.55 20.64
CA ASN A 985 -35.20 16.43 21.65
C ASN A 985 -33.68 16.42 21.59
N LEU A 986 -33.11 17.57 21.25
CA LEU A 986 -31.68 17.76 21.09
C LEU A 986 -30.95 17.90 22.45
N THR A 987 -31.66 18.15 23.55
CA THR A 987 -31.01 18.38 24.85
C THR A 987 -30.34 17.12 25.40
N PRO A 988 -29.03 17.16 25.75
CA PRO A 988 -28.33 16.05 26.38
C PRO A 988 -28.98 15.63 27.70
N ARG A 989 -29.20 14.32 27.87
CA ARG A 989 -29.93 13.78 29.03
C ARG A 989 -29.25 14.05 30.38
N LEU A 990 -27.93 13.94 30.42
CA LEU A 990 -27.12 14.08 31.64
C LEU A 990 -26.53 15.49 31.82
N ASP A 991 -26.62 16.33 30.79
CA ASP A 991 -26.27 17.75 30.87
C ASP A 991 -27.35 18.62 30.20
N PRO A 992 -28.48 18.88 30.90
CA PRO A 992 -29.57 19.67 30.34
C PRO A 992 -29.23 21.15 30.11
N GLU A 993 -28.13 21.65 30.69
CA GLU A 993 -27.68 23.05 30.53
C GLU A 993 -26.83 23.27 29.27
N LEU A 994 -26.39 22.17 28.65
CA LEU A 994 -25.62 22.15 27.40
C LEU A 994 -26.55 22.31 26.19
N SER A 995 -26.73 23.56 25.77
CA SER A 995 -27.39 23.85 24.49
C SER A 995 -26.50 23.44 23.31
N PHE A 996 -27.12 23.17 22.15
CA PHE A 996 -26.37 22.89 20.92
C PHE A 996 -25.38 24.01 20.56
N ALA A 997 -25.76 25.27 20.78
CA ALA A 997 -24.88 26.42 20.55
C ALA A 997 -23.63 26.39 21.45
N LYS A 998 -23.81 26.18 22.77
CA LYS A 998 -22.69 26.07 23.72
C LYS A 998 -21.79 24.88 23.41
N TRP A 999 -22.40 23.74 23.05
CA TRP A 999 -21.64 22.57 22.63
C TRP A 999 -20.82 22.86 21.37
N ASN A 1000 -21.43 23.47 20.35
CA ASN A 1000 -20.76 23.82 19.10
C ASN A 1000 -19.62 24.82 19.33
N GLU A 1001 -19.78 25.81 20.21
CA GLU A 1001 -18.68 26.68 20.61
C GLU A 1001 -17.56 25.86 21.30
N SER A 1002 -17.89 25.04 22.31
CA SER A 1002 -16.87 24.29 23.06
C SER A 1002 -16.15 23.14 22.31
N ASP A 1003 -16.84 22.46 21.38
CA ASP A 1003 -16.29 21.34 20.61
C ASP A 1003 -15.37 21.84 19.48
N TRP A 1004 -15.70 22.99 18.88
CA TRP A 1004 -14.97 23.54 17.74
C TRP A 1004 -14.03 24.71 18.10
N GLU A 1005 -14.27 25.55 19.12
CA GLU A 1005 -13.37 26.69 19.48
C GLU A 1005 -12.02 26.25 20.07
N LYS A 1006 -11.89 25.04 20.61
CA LYS A 1006 -10.57 24.51 21.01
C LYS A 1006 -9.60 24.39 19.81
N GLU A 1007 -10.09 24.45 18.56
CA GLU A 1007 -9.27 24.52 17.35
C GLU A 1007 -8.58 25.90 17.16
N GLU A 1008 -9.17 27.01 17.62
CA GLU A 1008 -8.72 28.37 17.28
C GLU A 1008 -7.46 28.83 18.05
N SER A 1009 -7.11 28.21 19.18
CA SER A 1009 -5.89 28.58 19.93
C SER A 1009 -4.58 28.28 19.18
N SER A 1010 -4.65 27.65 18.01
CA SER A 1010 -3.50 27.39 17.13
C SER A 1010 -3.48 28.22 15.82
N ARG A 1011 -4.52 29.01 15.51
CA ARG A 1011 -4.56 29.84 14.28
C ARG A 1011 -5.27 31.16 14.52
N SER A 1012 -4.49 32.19 14.89
CA SER A 1012 -4.95 33.57 14.89
C SER A 1012 -5.18 34.09 13.46
N GLY A 1013 -6.38 34.59 13.15
CA GLY A 1013 -6.65 35.35 11.92
C GLY A 1013 -8.11 35.69 11.68
N SER A 1014 -8.54 36.82 12.25
CA SER A 1014 -9.86 37.50 12.19
C SER A 1014 -10.76 37.34 10.95
N GLY A 1015 -12.07 37.22 11.18
CA GLY A 1015 -13.12 37.62 10.24
C GLY A 1015 -14.52 37.16 10.64
N THR A 1016 -15.29 38.02 11.31
CA THR A 1016 -16.72 37.85 11.64
C THR A 1016 -17.61 37.84 10.38
N ASP A 1017 -18.47 36.83 10.23
CA ASP A 1017 -19.77 36.99 9.55
C ASP A 1017 -20.74 35.83 9.90
N ASP A 1018 -21.94 36.21 10.33
CA ASP A 1018 -23.05 35.35 10.76
C ASP A 1018 -23.81 34.77 9.55
N SER A 1019 -23.78 33.44 9.38
CA SER A 1019 -24.88 32.63 8.84
C SER A 1019 -24.50 31.15 8.88
N ALA A 1020 -25.41 30.33 9.42
CA ALA A 1020 -25.28 28.88 9.51
C ALA A 1020 -25.15 28.24 8.12
N GLY A 1021 -23.93 27.88 7.76
CA GLY A 1021 -23.56 27.16 6.56
C GLY A 1021 -22.17 26.57 6.77
N VAL A 1022 -22.06 25.25 6.59
CA VAL A 1022 -20.80 24.50 6.65
C VAL A 1022 -19.76 25.20 5.76
N LYS A 1023 -18.76 25.82 6.38
CA LYS A 1023 -17.63 26.42 5.67
C LYS A 1023 -16.65 25.31 5.31
N VAL A 1024 -16.71 24.88 4.06
CA VAL A 1024 -15.67 24.08 3.41
C VAL A 1024 -14.35 24.87 3.49
N GLY A 1025 -13.35 24.27 4.13
CA GLY A 1025 -12.02 24.85 4.28
C GLY A 1025 -11.39 25.10 2.91
N ASN A 1026 -11.26 26.38 2.57
CA ASN A 1026 -10.48 26.85 1.43
C ASN A 1026 -9.00 26.49 1.61
N ASN A 1027 -8.61 25.33 1.08
CA ASN A 1027 -7.24 25.07 0.64
C ASN A 1027 -7.18 24.23 -0.66
N LEU A 1028 -8.31 24.08 -1.35
CA LEU A 1028 -8.35 23.38 -2.64
C LEU A 1028 -7.90 24.25 -3.82
N VAL A 1029 -8.02 25.59 -3.76
CA VAL A 1029 -7.67 26.45 -4.92
C VAL A 1029 -6.17 26.42 -5.23
N GLY A 1030 -5.31 26.19 -4.24
CA GLY A 1030 -3.87 25.97 -4.44
C GLY A 1030 -3.52 24.57 -4.97
N LEU A 1031 -4.35 23.58 -4.66
CA LEU A 1031 -4.19 22.18 -5.07
C LEU A 1031 -4.78 21.93 -6.46
N VAL A 1032 -5.95 22.49 -6.77
CA VAL A 1032 -6.61 22.48 -8.07
C VAL A 1032 -5.78 23.24 -9.10
N LEU A 1033 -5.15 24.36 -8.75
CA LEU A 1033 -4.19 25.01 -9.67
C LEU A 1033 -2.88 24.22 -9.86
N SER A 1034 -2.54 23.32 -8.94
CA SER A 1034 -1.35 22.46 -9.06
C SER A 1034 -1.64 21.12 -9.73
N LEU A 1035 -2.85 20.58 -9.57
CA LEU A 1035 -3.34 19.32 -10.15
C LEU A 1035 -3.97 19.54 -11.54
N VAL A 1036 -4.68 20.65 -11.78
CA VAL A 1036 -5.03 21.08 -13.14
C VAL A 1036 -3.77 21.46 -13.90
N ALA A 1037 -2.74 22.03 -13.24
CA ALA A 1037 -1.44 22.17 -13.89
C ALA A 1037 -0.81 20.81 -14.19
N MET A 1038 -0.97 19.77 -13.36
CA MET A 1038 -0.46 18.42 -13.62
C MET A 1038 -1.28 17.60 -14.64
N ALA A 1039 -2.55 17.92 -14.86
CA ALA A 1039 -3.38 17.32 -15.91
C ALA A 1039 -3.32 18.10 -17.25
N TYR A 1040 -2.78 19.33 -17.24
CA TYR A 1040 -2.42 20.11 -18.44
C TYR A 1040 -0.92 20.04 -18.78
N LEU A 1041 -0.15 19.63 -17.78
CA LEU A 1041 1.21 19.11 -17.82
C LEU A 1041 1.15 17.59 -17.63
N LEU A 1042 0.03 16.93 -17.97
CA LEU A 1042 -0.07 15.59 -18.53
C LEU A 1042 -0.69 15.61 -19.93
#